data_AF-A0A9E0XE33-F1
#
_entry.id   AF-A0A9E0XE33-F1
#
_cell.length_a   1.000
_cell.length_b   1.000
_cell.length_c   1.000
_cell.angle_alpha   90.00
_cell.angle_beta   90.00
_cell.angle_gamma   90.00
#
_symmetry.space_group_name_H-M   'P 1'
#
loop_
_entity.id
_entity.type
_entity.pdbx_description
1 polymer ?
#
loop_
_entity_poly.entity_id
_entity_poly.type
_entity_poly.pdbx_seq_one_letter_code
_entity_poly.pdbx_strand_id
1 'polypeptide(L)'
;MSQKPRQNTSSTFPAAPARVAAVPVLKPASGWWARLWWEVRDASGLNNTATYLWPRWLVLRAVGIVYLFVFGGIIAESQALIGPNGIAPLDEFFRQLRAAHPGMIDALMSAPSLFWLGHGAGMVTFLGWLGMGAAVALVFNLWPRLSLFGCWLVFLSFCATWRVFSPAQLDNLMLEVALLLIPFAPAGYRPGLGADSPPRPIAIFMVRWLLFRVMFEAGLVKLTAGDPRWRDLTAMEVMYETSPFPTILAWYDHHMPHVYHLFEIALTFVAELLAPVAAVVAGRRGRWLAIISWTAFQVGIQLTSNFGWLNTASIGLGLLWLDDRMLADAAAKLRLTGLAAFLTARVRALAPQPLPRWQRYSLRGALWLHFYLTLFFLAKACGIPPAAVPKTIAWPVNQLAEFRMANGYYLYALFKKERYQVEYEGSNDGGITWRTYEYRYMPQDPARICGFIAPRFERFDATIEIVAWTDKKARLIPVVATHLLARNPEVMRLFRNDPFAGDRPPTVVRMHGYRFTFTDPATREKTGRFWNKEPAGDYAPAVYFDESGQIQEAGIDEADAVMRSGDYAAGVALFARQFQAGNIAAGYRLADMYSRGRGVRPDPDRTFALYKTLADYGETGGEHNLAVCYEYGVGTPIDYALAAYWYGRAAEHGYLFAGYNLGLMHVKDLIRPRNDVEGLTRLLVAKARAKGDDPMHQFIAGDVDAQIGTISARMSAADVAKARREAAERVKDDNVTPVLLLDPQNNGGF
;
A
#
# COMPACT_ATOMS: atom_id res chain seq x y z
N MET A 1 -40.16 7.18 -92.74
CA MET A 1 -40.30 8.23 -91.70
C MET A 1 -39.53 7.81 -90.46
N SER A 2 -38.46 8.56 -90.17
CA SER A 2 -37.82 8.84 -88.87
C SER A 2 -37.55 7.70 -87.87
N GLN A 3 -36.29 7.25 -87.85
CA GLN A 3 -35.59 6.86 -86.62
C GLN A 3 -35.41 8.08 -85.70
N LYS A 4 -35.54 7.90 -84.38
CA LYS A 4 -34.82 8.68 -83.36
C LYS A 4 -34.49 7.78 -82.14
N PRO A 5 -33.35 8.01 -81.45
CA PRO A 5 -32.59 6.97 -80.78
C PRO A 5 -32.67 7.00 -79.25
N ARG A 6 -32.22 5.89 -78.64
CA ARG A 6 -31.94 5.71 -77.20
C ARG A 6 -31.03 6.82 -76.67
N GLN A 7 -31.42 7.46 -75.57
CA GLN A 7 -30.52 8.26 -74.73
C GLN A 7 -30.19 7.52 -73.44
N ASN A 8 -28.88 7.45 -73.17
CA ASN A 8 -28.23 6.92 -71.99
C ASN A 8 -28.79 7.55 -70.70
N THR A 9 -29.22 6.72 -69.76
CA THR A 9 -29.34 7.11 -68.34
C THR A 9 -27.95 7.05 -67.72
N SER A 10 -27.30 8.21 -67.66
CA SER A 10 -26.09 8.44 -66.87
C SER A 10 -26.36 8.18 -65.38
N SER A 11 -25.43 7.46 -64.75
CA SER A 11 -25.31 7.29 -63.30
C SER A 11 -25.36 8.62 -62.55
N THR A 12 -26.49 8.94 -61.94
CA THR A 12 -26.55 9.97 -60.90
C THR A 12 -26.09 9.35 -59.59
N PHE A 13 -24.86 9.66 -59.20
CA PHE A 13 -24.38 9.53 -57.83
C PHE A 13 -25.44 10.06 -56.84
N PRO A 14 -25.67 9.41 -55.68
CA PRO A 14 -26.55 9.98 -54.67
C PRO A 14 -25.99 11.35 -54.26
N ALA A 15 -26.87 12.35 -54.26
CA ALA A 15 -26.57 13.72 -53.89
C ALA A 15 -25.78 13.76 -52.58
N ALA A 16 -24.71 14.57 -52.56
CA ALA A 16 -23.91 14.79 -51.37
C ALA A 16 -24.81 15.14 -50.18
N PRO A 17 -24.66 14.49 -49.00
CA PRO A 17 -25.51 14.78 -47.86
C PRO A 17 -25.38 16.26 -47.49
N ALA A 18 -26.52 16.91 -47.30
CA ALA A 18 -26.65 18.33 -46.98
C ALA A 18 -25.58 18.76 -45.96
N ARG A 19 -24.89 19.87 -46.24
CA ARG A 19 -23.93 20.49 -45.32
C ARG A 19 -24.64 20.81 -44.00
N VAL A 20 -24.52 19.93 -43.01
CA VAL A 20 -24.84 20.22 -41.62
C VAL A 20 -24.06 21.48 -41.25
N ALA A 21 -24.78 22.54 -40.86
CA ALA A 21 -24.21 23.85 -40.55
C ALA A 21 -23.05 23.69 -39.55
N ALA A 22 -21.88 24.24 -39.89
CA ALA A 22 -20.76 24.32 -38.97
C ALA A 22 -21.21 25.08 -37.71
N VAL A 23 -20.96 24.51 -36.54
CA VAL A 23 -21.23 25.17 -35.25
C VAL A 23 -20.50 26.51 -35.24
N PRO A 24 -21.18 27.65 -35.02
CA PRO A 24 -20.54 28.96 -35.04
C PRO A 24 -19.45 29.01 -33.96
N VAL A 25 -18.22 29.31 -34.37
CA VAL A 25 -17.09 29.53 -33.45
C VAL A 25 -17.30 30.89 -32.78
N LEU A 26 -17.94 30.88 -31.61
CA LEU A 26 -18.03 32.07 -30.77
C LEU A 26 -16.62 32.47 -30.33
N LYS A 27 -16.13 33.61 -30.84
CA LYS A 27 -14.88 34.20 -30.37
C LYS A 27 -15.06 34.65 -28.92
N PRO A 28 -14.05 34.45 -28.04
CA PRO A 28 -14.12 34.94 -26.68
C PRO A 28 -14.34 36.46 -26.67
N ALA A 29 -15.18 36.96 -25.76
CA ALA A 29 -15.35 38.40 -25.55
C ALA A 29 -14.02 39.02 -25.07
N SER A 30 -13.81 40.30 -25.36
CA SER A 30 -12.59 41.02 -24.96
C SER A 30 -12.50 41.16 -23.44
N GLY A 31 -11.38 40.77 -22.85
CA GLY A 31 -11.12 40.87 -21.41
C GLY A 31 -10.58 39.57 -20.82
N TRP A 32 -9.78 39.69 -19.76
CA TRP A 32 -9.10 38.54 -19.15
C TRP A 32 -10.10 37.55 -18.52
N TRP A 33 -11.12 38.04 -17.80
CA TRP A 33 -12.18 37.23 -17.21
C TRP A 33 -13.01 36.48 -18.27
N ALA A 34 -13.35 37.17 -19.36
CA ALA A 34 -14.11 36.57 -20.46
C ALA A 34 -13.31 35.44 -21.14
N ARG A 35 -12.00 35.64 -21.32
CA ARG A 35 -11.10 34.61 -21.84
C ARG A 35 -10.95 33.43 -20.87
N LEU A 36 -10.74 33.69 -19.58
CA LEU A 36 -10.66 32.64 -18.56
C LEU A 36 -11.94 31.79 -18.52
N TRP A 37 -13.11 32.43 -18.46
CA TRP A 37 -14.39 31.74 -18.46
C TRP A 37 -14.63 30.95 -19.75
N TRP A 38 -14.17 31.47 -20.89
CA TRP A 38 -14.23 30.75 -22.15
C TRP A 38 -13.40 29.46 -22.08
N GLU A 39 -12.16 29.51 -21.57
CA GLU A 39 -11.29 28.33 -21.43
C GLU A 39 -11.88 27.30 -20.47
N VAL A 40 -12.43 27.73 -19.32
CA VAL A 40 -13.10 26.84 -18.36
C VAL A 40 -14.27 26.10 -19.02
N ARG A 41 -15.09 26.81 -19.79
CA ARG A 41 -16.21 26.21 -20.54
C ARG A 41 -15.75 25.29 -21.67
N ASP A 42 -14.64 25.61 -22.33
CA ASP A 42 -14.03 24.78 -23.39
C ASP A 42 -13.48 23.47 -22.82
N ALA A 43 -12.72 23.56 -21.73
CA ALA A 43 -12.21 22.42 -20.98
C ALA A 43 -13.35 21.53 -20.44
N SER A 44 -14.48 22.13 -20.07
CA SER A 44 -15.68 21.39 -19.62
C SER A 44 -16.49 20.76 -20.78
N GLY A 45 -16.12 21.01 -22.04
CA GLY A 45 -16.86 20.56 -23.23
C GLY A 45 -18.18 21.31 -23.48
N LEU A 46 -18.49 22.35 -22.69
CA LEU A 46 -19.74 23.11 -22.76
C LEU A 46 -19.80 24.05 -23.98
N ASN A 47 -18.65 24.45 -24.52
CA ASN A 47 -18.59 25.29 -25.73
C ASN A 47 -18.83 24.48 -27.02
N ASN A 48 -18.74 23.14 -26.97
CA ASN A 48 -18.91 22.25 -28.13
C ASN A 48 -18.06 22.64 -29.37
N THR A 49 -16.86 23.17 -29.12
CA THR A 49 -15.89 23.69 -30.08
C THR A 49 -14.99 22.62 -30.69
N ALA A 50 -14.93 21.45 -30.07
CA ALA A 50 -14.08 20.32 -30.43
C ALA A 50 -14.84 19.00 -30.31
N THR A 51 -14.41 18.01 -31.08
CA THR A 51 -14.90 16.64 -31.06
C THR A 51 -13.94 15.76 -30.25
N TYR A 52 -14.46 14.63 -29.77
CA TYR A 52 -13.77 13.73 -28.84
C TYR A 52 -13.85 12.26 -29.28
N LEU A 53 -13.95 12.00 -30.59
CA LEU A 53 -14.17 10.65 -31.09
C LEU A 53 -12.96 9.75 -30.86
N TRP A 54 -11.75 10.19 -31.24
CA TRP A 54 -10.52 9.43 -31.05
C TRP A 54 -10.09 9.33 -29.58
N PRO A 55 -10.06 10.41 -28.78
CA PRO A 55 -9.75 10.30 -27.36
C PRO A 55 -10.71 9.36 -26.63
N ARG A 56 -12.03 9.49 -26.87
CA ARG A 56 -13.02 8.56 -26.31
C ARG A 56 -12.75 7.14 -26.76
N TRP A 57 -12.49 6.94 -28.04
CA TRP A 57 -12.12 5.64 -28.57
C TRP A 57 -10.94 5.16 -27.71
N LEU A 58 -9.76 5.76 -27.77
CA LEU A 58 -8.55 5.29 -27.07
C LEU A 58 -8.77 5.00 -25.57
N VAL A 59 -9.42 5.91 -24.83
CA VAL A 59 -9.70 5.75 -23.39
C VAL A 59 -10.50 4.48 -23.10
N LEU A 60 -11.56 4.19 -23.87
CA LEU A 60 -12.38 2.99 -23.64
C LEU A 60 -11.59 1.69 -23.83
N ARG A 61 -10.63 1.68 -24.76
CA ARG A 61 -9.75 0.51 -24.97
C ARG A 61 -8.69 0.41 -23.89
N ALA A 62 -8.09 1.52 -23.48
CA ALA A 62 -7.15 1.56 -22.36
C ALA A 62 -7.81 1.04 -21.07
N VAL A 63 -9.03 1.48 -20.77
CA VAL A 63 -9.81 1.00 -19.61
C VAL A 63 -10.19 -0.48 -19.76
N GLY A 64 -10.57 -0.92 -20.96
CA GLY A 64 -10.80 -2.34 -21.24
C GLY A 64 -9.57 -3.20 -20.97
N ILE A 65 -8.39 -2.76 -21.42
CA ILE A 65 -7.10 -3.44 -21.17
C ILE A 65 -6.81 -3.50 -19.67
N VAL A 66 -7.01 -2.41 -18.93
CA VAL A 66 -6.88 -2.41 -17.47
C VAL A 66 -7.80 -3.45 -16.84
N TYR A 67 -9.07 -3.53 -17.27
CA TYR A 67 -9.99 -4.55 -16.77
C TYR A 67 -9.56 -5.99 -17.09
N LEU A 68 -8.83 -6.23 -18.19
CA LEU A 68 -8.24 -7.55 -18.43
C LEU A 68 -7.24 -7.93 -17.33
N PHE A 69 -6.40 -6.99 -16.90
CA PHE A 69 -5.48 -7.22 -15.78
C PHE A 69 -6.19 -7.39 -14.45
N VAL A 70 -7.22 -6.56 -14.20
CA VAL A 70 -8.07 -6.67 -13.00
C VAL A 70 -8.67 -8.07 -12.92
N PHE A 71 -9.45 -8.48 -13.93
CA PHE A 71 -10.13 -9.78 -13.91
C PHE A 71 -9.16 -10.97 -14.03
N GLY A 72 -8.02 -10.81 -14.69
CA GLY A 72 -6.95 -11.81 -14.68
C GLY A 72 -6.39 -12.04 -13.27
N GLY A 73 -6.23 -10.99 -12.47
CA GLY A 73 -5.92 -11.08 -11.04
C GLY A 73 -7.02 -11.78 -10.25
N ILE A 74 -8.28 -11.36 -10.45
CA ILE A 74 -9.45 -11.98 -9.79
C ILE A 74 -9.50 -13.49 -10.06
N ILE A 75 -9.39 -13.92 -11.33
CA ILE A 75 -9.43 -15.33 -11.70
C ILE A 75 -8.28 -16.10 -11.06
N ALA A 76 -7.10 -15.49 -10.94
CA ALA A 76 -5.92 -16.14 -10.36
C ALA A 76 -6.00 -16.33 -8.84
N GLU A 77 -6.58 -15.39 -8.10
CA GLU A 77 -6.50 -15.37 -6.64
C GLU A 77 -7.84 -15.66 -5.93
N SER A 78 -8.98 -15.39 -6.55
CA SER A 78 -10.29 -15.37 -5.85
C SER A 78 -10.69 -16.67 -5.15
N GLN A 79 -10.33 -17.85 -5.68
CA GLN A 79 -10.63 -19.12 -5.00
C GLN A 79 -9.87 -19.22 -3.67
N ALA A 80 -8.59 -18.89 -3.67
CA ALA A 80 -7.76 -18.90 -2.47
C ALA A 80 -8.12 -17.78 -1.48
N LEU A 81 -8.61 -16.64 -1.97
CA LEU A 81 -8.98 -15.52 -1.11
C LEU A 81 -10.38 -15.68 -0.51
N ILE A 82 -11.40 -15.99 -1.32
CA ILE A 82 -12.82 -15.93 -0.91
C ILE A 82 -13.64 -17.17 -1.30
N GLY A 83 -13.03 -18.16 -1.93
CA GLY A 83 -13.68 -19.44 -2.20
C GLY A 83 -14.03 -20.18 -0.89
N PRO A 84 -14.80 -21.28 -0.98
CA PRO A 84 -15.25 -22.04 0.20
C PRO A 84 -14.10 -22.52 1.11
N ASN A 85 -12.95 -22.82 0.52
CA ASN A 85 -11.74 -23.27 1.22
C ASN A 85 -10.65 -22.17 1.29
N GLY A 86 -11.00 -20.93 0.94
CA GLY A 86 -10.07 -19.79 0.93
C GLY A 86 -9.88 -19.16 2.31
N ILE A 87 -9.07 -18.10 2.35
CA ILE A 87 -8.69 -17.38 3.57
C ILE A 87 -9.88 -16.68 4.24
N ALA A 88 -10.79 -16.10 3.45
CA ALA A 88 -11.99 -15.42 3.94
C ALA A 88 -13.23 -15.87 3.13
N PRO A 89 -13.75 -17.08 3.39
CA PRO A 89 -14.86 -17.65 2.62
C PRO A 89 -16.10 -16.76 2.62
N LEU A 90 -16.75 -16.64 1.46
CA LEU A 90 -17.97 -15.83 1.33
C LEU A 90 -19.13 -16.35 2.20
N ASP A 91 -19.20 -17.64 2.48
CA ASP A 91 -20.25 -18.23 3.34
C ASP A 91 -20.21 -17.63 4.74
N GLU A 92 -19.02 -17.43 5.30
CA GLU A 92 -18.80 -16.77 6.59
C GLU A 92 -19.24 -15.31 6.52
N PHE A 93 -18.79 -14.59 5.49
CA PHE A 93 -19.13 -13.20 5.27
C PHE A 93 -20.65 -12.98 5.20
N PHE A 94 -21.37 -13.74 4.39
CA PHE A 94 -22.82 -13.58 4.24
C PHE A 94 -23.59 -14.01 5.49
N ARG A 95 -23.07 -14.98 6.26
CA ARG A 95 -23.68 -15.37 7.55
C ARG A 95 -23.55 -14.23 8.57
N GLN A 96 -22.37 -13.63 8.69
CA GLN A 96 -22.15 -12.47 9.57
C GLN A 96 -22.96 -11.26 9.11
N LEU A 97 -23.04 -11.01 7.80
CA LEU A 97 -23.78 -9.88 7.24
C LEU A 97 -25.28 -9.99 7.53
N ARG A 98 -25.89 -11.18 7.39
CA ARG A 98 -27.31 -11.41 7.72
C ARG A 98 -27.58 -11.30 9.21
N ALA A 99 -26.63 -11.70 10.05
CA ALA A 99 -26.75 -11.53 11.50
C ALA A 99 -26.71 -10.04 11.90
N ALA A 100 -25.86 -9.24 11.25
CA ALA A 100 -25.74 -7.80 11.50
C ALA A 100 -26.90 -6.98 10.91
N HIS A 101 -27.46 -7.41 9.78
CA HIS A 101 -28.52 -6.71 9.04
C HIS A 101 -29.71 -7.64 8.78
N PRO A 102 -30.69 -7.70 9.70
CA PRO A 102 -31.86 -8.58 9.55
C PRO A 102 -32.74 -8.24 8.34
N GLY A 103 -32.72 -6.97 7.90
CA GLY A 103 -33.48 -6.50 6.74
C GLY A 103 -32.75 -6.76 5.43
N MET A 104 -33.42 -7.39 4.45
CA MET A 104 -32.84 -7.70 3.14
C MET A 104 -32.30 -6.48 2.40
N ILE A 105 -33.01 -5.35 2.45
CA ILE A 105 -32.59 -4.11 1.77
C ILE A 105 -31.30 -3.57 2.41
N ASP A 106 -31.24 -3.55 3.74
CA ASP A 106 -30.07 -3.06 4.48
C ASP A 106 -28.84 -3.94 4.26
N ALA A 107 -29.03 -5.26 4.25
CA ALA A 107 -27.97 -6.20 3.91
C ALA A 107 -27.49 -6.02 2.45
N LEU A 108 -28.39 -5.80 1.49
CA LEU A 108 -28.04 -5.55 0.09
C LEU A 108 -27.31 -4.21 -0.10
N MET A 109 -27.74 -3.15 0.58
CA MET A 109 -27.04 -1.85 0.56
C MET A 109 -25.66 -1.95 1.19
N SER A 110 -25.51 -2.82 2.20
CA SER A 110 -24.23 -3.09 2.85
C SER A 110 -23.30 -3.89 1.94
N ALA A 111 -23.80 -4.86 1.16
CA ALA A 111 -22.97 -5.61 0.21
C ALA A 111 -23.62 -5.70 -1.18
N PRO A 112 -23.55 -4.64 -2.00
CA PRO A 112 -24.15 -4.62 -3.33
C PRO A 112 -23.39 -5.56 -4.27
N SER A 113 -23.90 -6.78 -4.44
CA SER A 113 -23.15 -7.85 -5.11
C SER A 113 -24.03 -8.87 -5.83
N LEU A 114 -23.52 -9.44 -6.91
CA LEU A 114 -24.12 -10.61 -7.57
C LEU A 114 -23.97 -11.90 -6.74
N PHE A 115 -23.12 -11.92 -5.71
CA PHE A 115 -22.94 -13.07 -4.83
C PHE A 115 -24.17 -13.41 -3.96
N TRP A 116 -25.17 -12.53 -3.91
CA TRP A 116 -26.49 -12.85 -3.34
C TRP A 116 -27.23 -13.96 -4.11
N LEU A 117 -26.93 -14.14 -5.39
CA LEU A 117 -27.50 -15.20 -6.23
C LEU A 117 -26.82 -16.57 -6.00
N GLY A 118 -25.67 -16.59 -5.34
CA GLY A 118 -24.83 -17.75 -5.08
C GLY A 118 -23.40 -17.32 -4.78
N HIS A 119 -22.67 -18.07 -3.97
CA HIS A 119 -21.34 -17.65 -3.48
C HIS A 119 -20.35 -18.82 -3.33
N GLY A 120 -20.69 -20.01 -3.85
CA GLY A 120 -19.77 -21.14 -3.92
C GLY A 120 -18.68 -20.96 -4.98
N ALA A 121 -17.73 -21.90 -5.02
CA ALA A 121 -16.56 -21.88 -5.92
C ALA A 121 -16.92 -21.67 -7.40
N GLY A 122 -17.99 -22.33 -7.87
CA GLY A 122 -18.48 -22.17 -9.24
C GLY A 122 -18.93 -20.76 -9.58
N MET A 123 -19.62 -20.07 -8.66
CA MET A 123 -20.05 -18.69 -8.86
C MET A 123 -18.85 -17.73 -8.88
N VAL A 124 -17.90 -17.89 -7.97
CA VAL A 124 -16.68 -17.08 -7.92
C VAL A 124 -15.94 -17.16 -9.26
N THR A 125 -15.77 -18.38 -9.80
CA THR A 125 -15.15 -18.61 -11.11
C THR A 125 -15.97 -18.00 -12.25
N PHE A 126 -17.28 -18.24 -12.26
CA PHE A 126 -18.19 -17.72 -13.28
C PHE A 126 -18.15 -16.20 -13.37
N LEU A 127 -18.26 -15.49 -12.24
CA LEU A 127 -18.21 -14.03 -12.21
C LEU A 127 -16.85 -13.50 -12.66
N GLY A 128 -15.74 -14.13 -12.26
CA GLY A 128 -14.40 -13.77 -12.75
C GLY A 128 -14.30 -13.82 -14.28
N TRP A 129 -14.78 -14.90 -14.90
CA TRP A 129 -14.77 -15.06 -16.37
C TRP A 129 -15.83 -14.19 -17.08
N LEU A 130 -16.98 -13.93 -16.45
CA LEU A 130 -17.97 -13.00 -16.97
C LEU A 130 -17.39 -11.58 -17.07
N GLY A 131 -16.69 -11.14 -16.02
CA GLY A 131 -15.95 -9.87 -16.02
C GLY A 131 -14.88 -9.82 -17.12
N MET A 132 -14.08 -10.88 -17.24
CA MET A 132 -13.08 -11.03 -18.32
C MET A 132 -13.73 -10.90 -19.71
N GLY A 133 -14.85 -11.59 -19.95
CA GLY A 133 -15.60 -11.49 -21.20
C GLY A 133 -16.09 -10.08 -21.49
N ALA A 134 -16.61 -9.37 -20.48
CA ALA A 134 -17.03 -7.98 -20.61
C ALA A 134 -15.85 -7.03 -20.92
N ALA A 135 -14.67 -7.27 -20.32
CA ALA A 135 -13.46 -6.51 -20.58
C ALA A 135 -12.94 -6.72 -22.00
N VAL A 136 -12.90 -7.98 -22.47
CA VAL A 136 -12.56 -8.32 -23.86
C VAL A 136 -13.53 -7.64 -24.83
N ALA A 137 -14.84 -7.72 -24.55
CA ALA A 137 -15.86 -7.05 -25.35
C ALA A 137 -15.63 -5.53 -25.43
N LEU A 138 -15.26 -4.88 -24.32
CA LEU A 138 -14.92 -3.46 -24.30
C LEU A 138 -13.69 -3.14 -25.17
N VAL A 139 -12.63 -3.94 -25.10
CA VAL A 139 -11.41 -3.79 -25.93
C VAL A 139 -11.72 -3.93 -27.41
N PHE A 140 -12.59 -4.86 -27.80
CA PHE A 140 -13.01 -5.04 -29.19
C PHE A 140 -14.17 -4.13 -29.62
N ASN A 141 -14.55 -3.15 -28.78
CA ASN A 141 -15.62 -2.20 -29.07
C ASN A 141 -16.97 -2.88 -29.34
N LEU A 142 -17.21 -4.01 -28.67
CA LEU A 142 -18.47 -4.74 -28.65
C LEU A 142 -19.34 -4.16 -27.54
N TRP A 143 -20.46 -3.57 -27.93
CA TRP A 143 -21.48 -2.94 -27.09
C TRP A 143 -20.91 -2.16 -25.89
N PRO A 144 -20.14 -1.07 -26.12
CA PRO A 144 -19.28 -0.47 -25.10
C PRO A 144 -19.97 -0.10 -23.78
N ARG A 145 -21.22 0.39 -23.83
CA ARG A 145 -22.00 0.70 -22.62
C ARG A 145 -22.34 -0.53 -21.79
N LEU A 146 -22.75 -1.62 -22.45
CA LEU A 146 -23.10 -2.86 -21.77
C LEU A 146 -21.84 -3.53 -21.23
N SER A 147 -20.75 -3.52 -22.00
CA SER A 147 -19.46 -4.06 -21.58
C SER A 147 -18.90 -3.31 -20.37
N LEU A 148 -18.96 -1.98 -20.35
CA LEU A 148 -18.61 -1.18 -19.17
C LEU A 148 -19.50 -1.48 -17.96
N PHE A 149 -20.82 -1.59 -18.16
CA PHE A 149 -21.74 -1.93 -17.09
C PHE A 149 -21.47 -3.33 -16.53
N GLY A 150 -21.18 -4.31 -17.39
CA GLY A 150 -20.77 -5.66 -16.97
C GLY A 150 -19.46 -5.65 -16.18
N CYS A 151 -18.44 -4.92 -16.66
CA CYS A 151 -17.19 -4.74 -15.90
C CYS A 151 -17.45 -4.11 -14.53
N TRP A 152 -18.23 -3.03 -14.48
CA TRP A 152 -18.56 -2.32 -13.25
C TRP A 152 -19.32 -3.21 -12.26
N LEU A 153 -20.38 -3.89 -12.70
CA LEU A 153 -21.25 -4.69 -11.84
C LEU A 153 -20.52 -5.92 -11.26
N VAL A 154 -19.76 -6.64 -12.09
CA VAL A 154 -18.97 -7.78 -11.64
C VAL A 154 -17.86 -7.30 -10.70
N PHE A 155 -17.15 -6.24 -11.04
CA PHE A 155 -16.06 -5.73 -10.21
C PHE A 155 -16.57 -5.22 -8.85
N LEU A 156 -17.70 -4.50 -8.84
CA LEU A 156 -18.38 -4.09 -7.61
C LEU A 156 -18.73 -5.29 -6.74
N SER A 157 -19.21 -6.37 -7.36
CA SER A 157 -19.58 -7.59 -6.64
C SER A 157 -18.42 -8.19 -5.86
N PHE A 158 -17.21 -8.18 -6.43
CA PHE A 158 -15.99 -8.59 -5.73
C PHE A 158 -15.60 -7.57 -4.65
N CYS A 159 -15.45 -6.29 -5.00
CA CYS A 159 -15.04 -5.23 -4.07
C CYS A 159 -15.94 -5.10 -2.83
N ALA A 160 -17.24 -5.36 -2.96
CA ALA A 160 -18.21 -5.32 -1.86
C ALA A 160 -18.04 -6.48 -0.88
N THR A 161 -17.60 -7.66 -1.33
CA THR A 161 -17.58 -8.89 -0.52
C THR A 161 -16.21 -9.30 -0.02
N TRP A 162 -15.12 -8.96 -0.72
CA TRP A 162 -13.76 -9.32 -0.32
C TRP A 162 -12.96 -8.16 0.29
N ARG A 163 -13.63 -7.36 1.13
CA ARG A 163 -13.18 -6.03 1.59
C ARG A 163 -11.75 -5.98 2.12
N VAL A 164 -11.31 -7.03 2.80
CA VAL A 164 -9.95 -7.14 3.35
C VAL A 164 -8.88 -7.12 2.25
N PHE A 165 -9.18 -7.65 1.06
CA PHE A 165 -8.29 -7.73 -0.11
C PHE A 165 -8.52 -6.61 -1.14
N SER A 166 -9.20 -5.54 -0.73
CA SER A 166 -9.60 -4.43 -1.58
C SER A 166 -9.03 -3.11 -1.03
N PRO A 167 -7.73 -2.82 -1.27
CA PRO A 167 -7.12 -1.56 -0.85
C PRO A 167 -7.94 -0.37 -1.37
N ALA A 168 -8.23 0.58 -0.47
CA ALA A 168 -9.30 1.54 -0.65
C ALA A 168 -9.18 2.46 -1.88
N GLN A 169 -8.01 2.67 -2.49
CA GLN A 169 -7.88 3.59 -3.64
C GLN A 169 -7.82 2.91 -5.01
N LEU A 170 -7.20 1.73 -5.10
CA LEU A 170 -7.01 1.00 -6.36
C LEU A 170 -8.33 0.58 -7.00
N ASP A 171 -9.22 0.00 -6.20
CA ASP A 171 -10.51 -0.50 -6.67
C ASP A 171 -11.52 0.65 -6.88
N ASN A 172 -11.45 1.69 -6.03
CA ASN A 172 -12.36 2.82 -6.08
C ASN A 172 -12.24 3.63 -7.38
N LEU A 173 -11.01 3.85 -7.87
CA LEU A 173 -10.80 4.53 -9.15
C LEU A 173 -11.53 3.81 -10.28
N MET A 174 -11.33 2.51 -10.40
CA MET A 174 -11.88 1.74 -11.52
C MET A 174 -13.41 1.68 -11.49
N LEU A 175 -14.03 1.59 -10.31
CA LEU A 175 -15.49 1.65 -10.17
C LEU A 175 -16.05 3.01 -10.60
N GLU A 176 -15.44 4.11 -10.17
CA GLU A 176 -15.87 5.46 -10.54
C GLU A 176 -15.65 5.73 -12.05
N VAL A 177 -14.49 5.29 -12.58
CA VAL A 177 -14.16 5.37 -14.01
C VAL A 177 -15.20 4.66 -14.87
N ALA A 178 -15.50 3.39 -14.58
CA ALA A 178 -16.46 2.65 -15.40
C ALA A 178 -17.86 3.28 -15.36
N LEU A 179 -18.31 3.71 -14.18
CA LEU A 179 -19.60 4.37 -14.01
C LEU A 179 -19.73 5.63 -14.86
N LEU A 180 -18.71 6.51 -14.83
CA LEU A 180 -18.72 7.76 -15.61
C LEU A 180 -18.46 7.55 -17.11
N LEU A 181 -17.78 6.47 -17.48
CA LEU A 181 -17.56 6.14 -18.88
C LEU A 181 -18.81 5.56 -19.57
N ILE A 182 -19.77 4.98 -18.84
CA ILE A 182 -21.02 4.47 -19.44
C ILE A 182 -21.76 5.56 -20.26
N PRO A 183 -22.09 6.74 -19.70
CA PRO A 183 -22.76 7.79 -20.47
C PRO A 183 -21.84 8.50 -21.48
N PHE A 184 -20.53 8.39 -21.33
CA PHE A 184 -19.54 8.91 -22.28
C PHE A 184 -19.38 8.00 -23.51
N ALA A 185 -19.49 6.68 -23.32
CA ALA A 185 -19.34 5.67 -24.34
C ALA A 185 -20.44 5.76 -25.42
N PRO A 186 -20.12 5.41 -26.68
CA PRO A 186 -21.10 5.41 -27.76
C PRO A 186 -22.14 4.30 -27.57
N ALA A 187 -23.38 4.56 -28.02
CA ALA A 187 -24.43 3.56 -28.08
C ALA A 187 -24.27 2.62 -29.29
N GLY A 188 -24.81 1.40 -29.18
CA GLY A 188 -24.84 0.41 -30.26
C GLY A 188 -23.87 -0.76 -30.07
N TYR A 189 -24.06 -1.83 -30.84
CA TYR A 189 -23.33 -3.10 -30.72
C TYR A 189 -21.89 -3.04 -31.24
N ARG A 190 -21.61 -2.30 -32.32
CA ARG A 190 -20.24 -2.07 -32.84
C ARG A 190 -20.13 -0.65 -33.42
N PRO A 191 -20.06 0.39 -32.57
CA PRO A 191 -20.26 1.76 -33.02
C PRO A 191 -19.06 2.37 -33.76
N GLY A 192 -17.96 1.64 -33.96
CA GLY A 192 -16.72 2.21 -34.49
C GLY A 192 -16.21 3.35 -33.58
N LEU A 193 -15.95 4.53 -34.16
CA LEU A 193 -15.64 5.74 -33.38
C LEU A 193 -16.86 6.36 -32.67
N GLY A 194 -18.07 5.91 -33.02
CA GLY A 194 -19.33 6.40 -32.48
C GLY A 194 -19.70 7.80 -32.96
N ALA A 195 -19.45 8.11 -34.22
CA ALA A 195 -19.78 9.41 -34.84
C ALA A 195 -21.29 9.72 -34.78
N ASP A 196 -22.14 8.70 -34.84
CA ASP A 196 -23.60 8.80 -34.74
C ASP A 196 -24.10 8.88 -33.28
N SER A 197 -23.19 8.65 -32.33
CA SER A 197 -23.46 8.73 -30.89
C SER A 197 -22.35 9.55 -30.21
N PRO A 198 -22.21 10.84 -30.54
CA PRO A 198 -21.17 11.70 -29.97
C PRO A 198 -21.34 11.86 -28.45
N PRO A 199 -20.24 12.05 -27.70
CA PRO A 199 -20.32 12.27 -26.27
C PRO A 199 -21.05 13.58 -25.95
N ARG A 200 -21.88 13.57 -24.92
CA ARG A 200 -22.63 14.76 -24.49
C ARG A 200 -21.73 15.68 -23.66
N PRO A 201 -21.93 17.02 -23.70
CA PRO A 201 -21.14 17.96 -22.91
C PRO A 201 -21.04 17.61 -21.42
N ILE A 202 -22.16 17.22 -20.79
CA ILE A 202 -22.16 16.84 -19.36
C ILE A 202 -21.33 15.58 -19.08
N ALA A 203 -21.29 14.62 -20.01
CA ALA A 203 -20.46 13.43 -19.85
C ALA A 203 -18.97 13.77 -19.98
N ILE A 204 -18.60 14.67 -20.92
CA ILE A 204 -17.24 15.19 -21.08
C ILE A 204 -16.80 15.92 -19.80
N PHE A 205 -17.66 16.79 -19.28
CA PHE A 205 -17.40 17.50 -18.02
C PHE A 205 -17.14 16.51 -16.88
N MET A 206 -17.98 15.49 -16.71
CA MET A 206 -17.84 14.52 -15.62
C MET A 206 -16.57 13.68 -15.70
N VAL A 207 -16.20 13.15 -16.87
CA VAL A 207 -14.96 12.36 -16.99
C VAL A 207 -13.71 13.22 -16.81
N ARG A 208 -13.76 14.50 -17.20
CA ARG A 208 -12.67 15.46 -16.95
C ARG A 208 -12.65 15.96 -15.51
N TRP A 209 -13.80 16.07 -14.85
CA TRP A 209 -13.91 16.36 -13.42
C TRP A 209 -13.28 15.24 -12.60
N LEU A 210 -13.54 13.98 -12.95
CA LEU A 210 -12.87 12.83 -12.37
C LEU A 210 -11.35 12.93 -12.56
N LEU A 211 -10.87 13.13 -13.79
CA LEU A 211 -9.43 13.23 -14.05
C LEU A 211 -8.79 14.40 -13.29
N PHE A 212 -9.45 15.55 -13.26
CA PHE A 212 -9.03 16.71 -12.47
C PHE A 212 -8.90 16.34 -11.00
N ARG A 213 -9.91 15.69 -10.40
CA ARG A 213 -9.88 15.24 -9.00
C ARG A 213 -8.77 14.24 -8.72
N VAL A 214 -8.60 13.24 -9.57
CA VAL A 214 -7.54 12.22 -9.42
C VAL A 214 -6.16 12.87 -9.37
N MET A 215 -5.92 13.87 -10.21
CA MET A 215 -4.65 14.62 -10.21
C MET A 215 -4.57 15.56 -9.00
N PHE A 216 -5.58 16.42 -8.84
CA PHE A 216 -5.57 17.54 -7.89
C PHE A 216 -5.68 17.12 -6.44
N GLU A 217 -6.58 16.18 -6.11
CA GLU A 217 -6.72 15.70 -4.73
C GLU A 217 -5.44 14.99 -4.28
N ALA A 218 -4.77 14.24 -5.16
CA ALA A 218 -3.53 13.54 -4.86
C ALA A 218 -2.39 14.52 -4.50
N GLY A 219 -2.30 15.66 -5.19
CA GLY A 219 -1.34 16.71 -4.87
C GLY A 219 -1.73 17.53 -3.65
N LEU A 220 -3.03 17.80 -3.48
CA LEU A 220 -3.54 18.62 -2.39
C LEU A 220 -3.29 17.97 -1.02
N VAL A 221 -3.52 16.66 -0.91
CA VAL A 221 -3.30 15.95 0.37
C VAL A 221 -1.84 15.93 0.81
N LYS A 222 -0.88 16.04 -0.11
CA LYS A 222 0.54 16.15 0.25
C LYS A 222 0.83 17.45 1.01
N LEU A 223 0.01 18.48 0.78
CA LEU A 223 0.09 19.76 1.49
C LEU A 223 -0.76 19.79 2.77
N THR A 224 -1.87 19.05 2.81
CA THR A 224 -2.86 19.16 3.90
C THR A 224 -2.80 18.03 4.93
N ALA A 225 -2.22 16.87 4.61
CA ALA A 225 -2.19 15.71 5.51
C ALA A 225 -1.22 15.87 6.69
N GLY A 226 -0.28 16.83 6.61
CA GLY A 226 0.60 17.19 7.71
C GLY A 226 1.88 16.36 7.84
N ASP A 227 2.25 15.55 6.83
CA ASP A 227 3.56 14.88 6.83
C ASP A 227 4.68 15.92 6.62
N PRO A 228 5.65 16.04 7.56
CA PRO A 228 6.71 17.03 7.47
C PRO A 228 7.60 16.82 6.23
N ARG A 229 7.76 15.59 5.73
CA ARG A 229 8.66 15.29 4.60
C ARG A 229 8.24 15.94 3.29
N TRP A 230 6.95 16.23 3.09
CA TRP A 230 6.50 17.01 1.94
C TRP A 230 6.88 18.50 2.05
N ARG A 231 6.94 19.04 3.27
CA ARG A 231 7.34 20.43 3.55
C ARG A 231 8.87 20.59 3.56
N ASP A 232 9.55 19.59 4.08
CA ASP A 232 11.02 19.53 4.19
C ASP A 232 11.68 19.06 2.89
N LEU A 233 10.87 18.66 1.90
CA LEU A 233 11.28 18.19 0.57
C LEU A 233 12.15 16.92 0.61
N THR A 234 11.89 16.04 1.57
CA THR A 234 12.58 14.76 1.79
C THR A 234 11.69 13.54 1.49
N ALA A 235 10.48 13.77 0.95
CA ALA A 235 9.50 12.70 0.69
C ALA A 235 10.05 11.55 -0.17
N MET A 236 10.83 11.85 -1.21
CA MET A 236 11.38 10.84 -2.13
C MET A 236 12.55 10.05 -1.52
N GLU A 237 13.15 10.53 -0.43
CA GLU A 237 14.20 9.80 0.29
C GLU A 237 13.64 8.55 0.97
N VAL A 238 12.36 8.53 1.34
CA VAL A 238 11.73 7.41 2.07
C VAL A 238 10.75 6.63 1.19
N MET A 239 10.15 7.27 0.17
CA MET A 239 9.08 6.67 -0.63
C MET A 239 9.50 5.36 -1.30
N TYR A 240 10.70 5.33 -1.90
CA TYR A 240 11.16 4.18 -2.67
C TYR A 240 11.38 2.94 -1.82
N GLU A 241 11.91 3.10 -0.61
CA GLU A 241 12.12 2.00 0.34
C GLU A 241 10.79 1.49 0.91
N THR A 242 9.89 2.40 1.26
CA THR A 242 8.59 2.08 1.88
C THR A 242 7.50 1.73 0.88
N SER A 243 7.81 1.75 -0.42
CA SER A 243 6.89 1.32 -1.48
C SER A 243 6.58 -0.18 -1.35
N PRO A 244 5.34 -0.64 -1.62
CA PRO A 244 4.99 -2.07 -1.50
C PRO A 244 5.84 -3.02 -2.35
N PHE A 245 6.05 -2.65 -3.62
CA PHE A 245 6.71 -3.50 -4.62
C PHE A 245 7.86 -2.77 -5.32
N PRO A 246 8.90 -2.36 -4.58
CA PRO A 246 9.98 -1.56 -5.14
C PRO A 246 10.79 -2.40 -6.13
N THR A 247 10.98 -1.87 -7.32
CA THR A 247 11.79 -2.49 -8.36
C THR A 247 13.26 -2.21 -8.13
N ILE A 248 14.11 -2.84 -8.95
CA ILE A 248 15.51 -2.45 -9.05
C ILE A 248 15.71 -0.95 -9.31
N LEU A 249 14.80 -0.29 -10.03
CA LEU A 249 14.90 1.15 -10.29
C LEU A 249 14.60 1.97 -9.05
N ALA A 250 13.69 1.53 -8.16
CA ALA A 250 13.49 2.19 -6.88
C ALA A 250 14.76 2.19 -6.01
N TRP A 251 15.54 1.10 -6.03
CA TRP A 251 16.82 1.08 -5.31
C TRP A 251 17.81 2.11 -5.88
N TYR A 252 17.89 2.25 -7.20
CA TYR A 252 18.75 3.26 -7.83
C TYR A 252 18.26 4.68 -7.54
N ASP A 253 16.96 4.94 -7.66
CA ASP A 253 16.36 6.25 -7.41
C ASP A 253 16.48 6.67 -5.95
N HIS A 254 16.38 5.73 -5.00
CA HIS A 254 16.61 6.00 -3.58
C HIS A 254 18.01 6.57 -3.30
N HIS A 255 19.02 6.11 -4.04
CA HIS A 255 20.42 6.52 -3.85
C HIS A 255 20.83 7.74 -4.70
N MET A 256 19.90 8.32 -5.45
CA MET A 256 20.17 9.57 -6.17
C MET A 256 20.38 10.72 -5.19
N PRO A 257 21.17 11.74 -5.56
CA PRO A 257 21.43 12.88 -4.67
C PRO A 257 20.13 13.66 -4.41
N HIS A 258 20.04 14.30 -3.24
CA HIS A 258 18.86 15.10 -2.84
C HIS A 258 18.36 16.08 -3.91
N VAL A 259 19.25 16.69 -4.72
CA VAL A 259 18.87 17.58 -5.83
C VAL A 259 17.98 16.88 -6.88
N TYR A 260 18.22 15.60 -7.13
CA TYR A 260 17.37 14.79 -8.01
C TYR A 260 15.99 14.56 -7.36
N HIS A 261 15.96 14.23 -6.06
CA HIS A 261 14.70 14.09 -5.32
C HIS A 261 13.88 15.39 -5.28
N LEU A 262 14.54 16.55 -5.18
CA LEU A 262 13.88 17.86 -5.30
C LEU A 262 13.19 18.02 -6.66
N PHE A 263 13.85 17.59 -7.74
CA PHE A 263 13.26 17.60 -9.08
C PHE A 263 12.02 16.69 -9.16
N GLU A 264 12.07 15.50 -8.56
CA GLU A 264 10.94 14.57 -8.54
C GLU A 264 9.74 15.11 -7.74
N ILE A 265 10.00 15.75 -6.60
CA ILE A 265 8.98 16.44 -5.80
C ILE A 265 8.38 17.60 -6.60
N ALA A 266 9.21 18.38 -7.31
CA ALA A 266 8.72 19.44 -8.18
C ALA A 266 7.86 18.88 -9.33
N LEU A 267 8.30 17.80 -9.98
CA LEU A 267 7.52 17.10 -11.02
C LEU A 267 6.19 16.60 -10.46
N THR A 268 6.17 16.06 -9.24
CA THR A 268 4.96 15.62 -8.53
C THR A 268 3.98 16.76 -8.41
N PHE A 269 4.38 17.91 -7.85
CA PHE A 269 3.49 19.07 -7.72
C PHE A 269 3.09 19.70 -9.06
N VAL A 270 3.97 19.67 -10.08
CA VAL A 270 3.61 20.07 -11.44
C VAL A 270 2.51 19.16 -11.98
N ALA A 271 2.67 17.85 -11.90
CA ALA A 271 1.75 16.88 -12.46
C ALA A 271 0.40 16.82 -11.71
N GLU A 272 0.42 16.99 -10.38
CA GLU A 272 -0.76 16.81 -9.54
C GLU A 272 -1.47 18.13 -9.22
N LEU A 273 -0.80 19.28 -9.12
CA LEU A 273 -1.46 20.56 -8.79
C LEU A 273 -1.52 21.54 -9.97
N LEU A 274 -0.38 21.83 -10.59
CA LEU A 274 -0.31 22.88 -11.61
C LEU A 274 -0.92 22.45 -12.95
N ALA A 275 -0.58 21.24 -13.40
CA ALA A 275 -1.06 20.64 -14.64
C ALA A 275 -2.59 20.59 -14.76
N PRO A 276 -3.35 20.02 -13.79
CA PRO A 276 -4.80 19.91 -13.94
C PRO A 276 -5.48 21.29 -13.94
N VAL A 277 -4.97 22.26 -13.18
CA VAL A 277 -5.45 23.65 -13.23
C VAL A 277 -5.14 24.28 -14.59
N ALA A 278 -3.90 24.16 -15.08
CA ALA A 278 -3.50 24.65 -16.39
C ALA A 278 -4.33 24.03 -17.53
N ALA A 279 -4.68 22.75 -17.45
CA ALA A 279 -5.55 22.08 -18.41
C ALA A 279 -6.95 22.70 -18.53
N VAL A 280 -7.43 23.31 -17.44
CA VAL A 280 -8.71 24.02 -17.39
C VAL A 280 -8.60 25.48 -17.84
N VAL A 281 -7.53 26.18 -17.44
CA VAL A 281 -7.45 27.66 -17.61
C VAL A 281 -6.57 28.14 -18.77
N ALA A 282 -5.68 27.29 -19.29
CA ALA A 282 -4.69 27.64 -20.32
C ALA A 282 -4.92 26.93 -21.67
N GLY A 283 -6.16 26.48 -21.90
CA GLY A 283 -6.59 25.86 -23.15
C GLY A 283 -5.75 24.65 -23.56
N ARG A 284 -5.51 24.50 -24.86
CA ARG A 284 -4.76 23.33 -25.40
C ARG A 284 -3.31 23.24 -24.90
N ARG A 285 -2.66 24.37 -24.61
CA ARG A 285 -1.28 24.37 -24.09
C ARG A 285 -1.22 23.76 -22.70
N GLY A 286 -2.14 24.17 -21.82
CA GLY A 286 -2.28 23.58 -20.49
C GLY A 286 -2.65 22.09 -20.53
N ARG A 287 -3.51 21.69 -21.47
CA ARG A 287 -3.85 20.27 -21.67
C ARG A 287 -2.66 19.43 -22.13
N TRP A 288 -1.79 19.98 -22.99
CA TRP A 288 -0.53 19.33 -23.38
C TRP A 288 0.44 19.21 -22.20
N LEU A 289 0.60 20.28 -21.41
CA LEU A 289 1.40 20.22 -20.18
C LEU A 289 0.88 19.08 -19.29
N ALA A 290 -0.44 19.05 -19.06
CA ALA A 290 -1.05 18.07 -18.17
C ALA A 290 -0.86 16.64 -18.63
N ILE A 291 -1.14 16.30 -19.89
CA ILE A 291 -0.95 14.92 -20.35
C ILE A 291 0.53 14.51 -20.34
N ILE A 292 1.45 15.40 -20.69
CA ILE A 292 2.89 15.08 -20.74
C ILE A 292 3.42 14.87 -19.33
N SER A 293 3.21 15.83 -18.41
CA SER A 293 3.70 15.70 -17.04
C SER A 293 3.05 14.54 -16.31
N TRP A 294 1.73 14.34 -16.51
CA TRP A 294 1.01 13.21 -15.93
C TRP A 294 1.53 11.87 -16.44
N THR A 295 1.70 11.71 -17.76
CA THR A 295 2.20 10.45 -18.32
C THR A 295 3.62 10.16 -17.83
N ALA A 296 4.51 11.16 -17.86
CA ALA A 296 5.88 10.99 -17.37
C ALA A 296 5.90 10.60 -15.88
N PHE A 297 5.11 11.28 -15.05
CA PHE A 297 4.99 10.99 -13.62
C PHE A 297 4.45 9.58 -13.34
N GLN A 298 3.37 9.19 -14.02
CA GLN A 298 2.76 7.87 -13.84
C GLN A 298 3.66 6.73 -14.35
N VAL A 299 4.41 6.94 -15.44
CA VAL A 299 5.42 5.99 -15.92
C VAL A 299 6.56 5.85 -14.92
N GLY A 300 7.07 6.95 -14.38
CA GLY A 300 8.10 6.93 -13.33
C GLY A 300 7.67 6.08 -12.13
N ILE A 301 6.50 6.35 -11.56
CA ILE A 301 5.95 5.56 -10.44
C ILE A 301 5.79 4.08 -10.80
N GLN A 302 5.32 3.79 -12.01
CA GLN A 302 5.13 2.40 -12.44
C GLN A 302 6.47 1.65 -12.55
N LEU A 303 7.51 2.33 -13.05
CA LEU A 303 8.85 1.78 -13.20
C LEU A 303 9.57 1.59 -11.86
N THR A 304 9.35 2.46 -10.89
CA THR A 304 10.04 2.37 -9.58
C THR A 304 9.28 1.50 -8.59
N SER A 305 7.95 1.60 -8.54
CA SER A 305 7.17 1.09 -7.41
C SER A 305 6.12 0.04 -7.74
N ASN A 306 5.99 -0.38 -9.02
CA ASN A 306 5.02 -1.41 -9.44
C ASN A 306 3.59 -1.21 -8.90
N PHE A 307 3.03 0.00 -9.01
CA PHE A 307 1.68 0.33 -8.50
C PHE A 307 0.52 -0.28 -9.30
N GLY A 308 0.70 -1.50 -9.78
CA GLY A 308 -0.30 -2.30 -10.46
C GLY A 308 -0.94 -1.57 -11.63
N TRP A 309 -2.25 -1.77 -11.79
CA TRP A 309 -3.01 -1.15 -12.86
C TRP A 309 -3.38 0.31 -12.58
N LEU A 310 -3.10 0.86 -11.38
CA LEU A 310 -3.47 2.23 -11.02
C LEU A 310 -2.81 3.24 -11.95
N ASN A 311 -1.49 3.17 -12.12
CA ASN A 311 -0.78 4.10 -13.01
C ASN A 311 -1.15 3.87 -14.47
N THR A 312 -1.35 2.62 -14.87
CA THR A 312 -1.77 2.29 -16.24
C THR A 312 -3.16 2.87 -16.56
N ALA A 313 -4.10 2.77 -15.61
CA ALA A 313 -5.40 3.42 -15.70
C ALA A 313 -5.24 4.94 -15.77
N SER A 314 -4.43 5.52 -14.88
CA SER A 314 -4.12 6.96 -14.87
C SER A 314 -3.57 7.46 -16.20
N ILE A 315 -2.60 6.77 -16.81
CA ILE A 315 -2.05 7.10 -18.14
C ILE A 315 -3.17 7.07 -19.19
N GLY A 316 -3.98 6.00 -19.19
CA GLY A 316 -5.12 5.87 -20.10
C GLY A 316 -6.14 7.00 -19.94
N LEU A 317 -6.45 7.40 -18.71
CA LEU A 317 -7.35 8.51 -18.40
C LEU A 317 -6.77 9.86 -18.80
N GLY A 318 -5.46 10.04 -18.76
CA GLY A 318 -4.77 11.27 -19.20
C GLY A 318 -5.14 11.68 -20.64
N LEU A 319 -5.49 10.71 -21.49
CA LEU A 319 -5.98 10.94 -22.85
C LEU A 319 -7.28 11.77 -22.91
N LEU A 320 -8.05 11.87 -21.82
CA LEU A 320 -9.25 12.72 -21.74
C LEU A 320 -8.94 14.22 -21.83
N TRP A 321 -7.68 14.61 -21.62
CA TRP A 321 -7.25 15.99 -21.90
C TRP A 321 -7.16 16.28 -23.40
N LEU A 322 -7.05 15.27 -24.25
CA LEU A 322 -6.94 15.45 -25.70
C LEU A 322 -8.32 15.68 -26.34
N ASP A 323 -8.30 16.41 -27.46
CA ASP A 323 -9.39 16.49 -28.42
C ASP A 323 -8.91 16.01 -29.79
N ASP A 324 -9.83 15.75 -30.72
CA ASP A 324 -9.48 15.22 -32.05
C ASP A 324 -8.53 16.15 -32.83
N ARG A 325 -8.61 17.47 -32.63
CA ARG A 325 -7.73 18.44 -33.29
C ARG A 325 -6.32 18.36 -32.72
N MET A 326 -6.18 18.24 -31.40
CA MET A 326 -4.88 18.04 -30.76
C MET A 326 -4.14 16.82 -31.33
N LEU A 327 -4.85 15.71 -31.53
CA LEU A 327 -4.27 14.50 -32.13
C LEU A 327 -3.86 14.70 -33.59
N ALA A 328 -4.70 15.33 -34.41
CA ALA A 328 -4.38 15.63 -35.81
C ALA A 328 -3.21 16.62 -35.93
N ASP A 329 -3.19 17.67 -35.10
CA ASP A 329 -2.12 18.67 -35.02
C ASP A 329 -0.80 18.02 -34.59
N ALA A 330 -0.83 17.09 -33.64
CA ALA A 330 0.35 16.34 -33.21
C ALA A 330 0.90 15.44 -34.31
N ALA A 331 0.05 14.68 -35.01
CA ALA A 331 0.45 13.85 -36.14
C ALA A 331 1.06 14.69 -37.29
N ALA A 332 0.48 15.87 -37.56
CA ALA A 332 1.01 16.80 -38.57
C ALA A 332 2.39 17.34 -38.16
N LYS A 333 2.57 17.73 -36.90
CA LYS A 333 3.88 18.20 -36.37
C LYS A 333 4.96 17.12 -36.42
N LEU A 334 4.59 15.86 -36.22
CA LEU A 334 5.48 14.70 -36.36
C LEU A 334 5.71 14.28 -37.83
N ARG A 335 5.23 15.07 -38.81
CA ARG A 335 5.33 14.79 -40.25
C ARG A 335 4.64 13.49 -40.70
N LEU A 336 3.72 12.96 -39.89
CA LEU A 336 2.90 11.80 -40.23
C LEU A 336 1.64 12.25 -41.00
N THR A 337 1.84 12.77 -42.21
CA THR A 337 0.77 13.42 -43.00
C THR A 337 -0.40 12.50 -43.31
N GLY A 338 -0.14 11.22 -43.63
CA GLY A 338 -1.19 10.21 -43.83
C GLY A 338 -2.04 9.97 -42.58
N LEU A 339 -1.41 9.91 -41.41
CA LEU A 339 -2.11 9.76 -40.13
C LEU A 339 -2.93 11.02 -39.80
N ALA A 340 -2.37 12.21 -40.00
CA ALA A 340 -3.07 13.47 -39.78
C ALA A 340 -4.33 13.59 -40.67
N ALA A 341 -4.21 13.21 -41.96
CA ALA A 341 -5.33 13.17 -42.89
C ALA A 341 -6.38 12.13 -42.46
N PHE A 342 -5.95 10.93 -42.06
CA PHE A 342 -6.82 9.88 -41.57
C PHE A 342 -7.61 10.29 -40.32
N LEU A 343 -6.94 10.88 -39.32
CA LEU A 343 -7.56 11.39 -38.11
C LEU A 343 -8.62 12.45 -38.47
N THR A 344 -8.25 13.42 -39.31
CA THR A 344 -9.15 14.53 -39.71
C THR A 344 -10.36 14.06 -40.50
N ALA A 345 -10.20 13.14 -41.45
CA ALA A 345 -11.29 12.65 -42.30
C ALA A 345 -12.40 11.94 -41.50
N ARG A 346 -12.05 11.34 -40.36
CA ARG A 346 -12.96 10.58 -39.49
C ARG A 346 -13.66 11.43 -38.42
N VAL A 347 -13.33 12.72 -38.33
CA VAL A 347 -13.76 13.64 -37.25
C VAL A 347 -15.13 14.29 -37.48
N ARG A 348 -15.88 13.86 -38.48
CA ARG A 348 -17.23 14.38 -38.73
C ARG A 348 -18.24 13.80 -37.73
N ALA A 349 -18.35 14.43 -36.55
CA ALA A 349 -19.38 14.09 -35.57
C ALA A 349 -20.70 14.79 -35.93
N LEU A 350 -21.81 14.03 -35.86
CA LEU A 350 -23.15 14.63 -35.87
C LEU A 350 -23.42 15.34 -34.54
N ALA A 351 -24.40 16.24 -34.49
CA ALA A 351 -24.88 16.74 -33.20
C ALA A 351 -25.52 15.58 -32.40
N PRO A 352 -25.38 15.52 -31.06
CA PRO A 352 -26.01 14.47 -30.27
C PRO A 352 -27.52 14.50 -30.46
N GLN A 353 -28.13 13.37 -30.81
CA GLN A 353 -29.59 13.29 -30.92
C GLN A 353 -30.27 13.66 -29.60
N PRO A 354 -31.42 14.34 -29.61
CA PRO A 354 -32.12 14.72 -28.39
C PRO A 354 -32.61 13.47 -27.66
N LEU A 355 -32.33 13.36 -26.35
CA LEU A 355 -32.95 12.31 -25.53
C LEU A 355 -34.39 12.69 -25.19
N PRO A 356 -35.26 11.67 -25.02
CA PRO A 356 -36.51 11.79 -24.27
C PRO A 356 -36.31 12.54 -22.95
N ARG A 357 -37.34 13.31 -22.53
CA ARG A 357 -37.26 14.18 -21.35
C ARG A 357 -36.81 13.41 -20.10
N TRP A 358 -37.44 12.27 -19.81
CA TRP A 358 -37.11 11.47 -18.63
C TRP A 358 -35.65 11.01 -18.63
N GLN A 359 -35.14 10.45 -19.73
CA GLN A 359 -33.73 10.03 -19.85
C GLN A 359 -32.76 11.18 -19.63
N ARG A 360 -33.10 12.37 -20.14
CA ARG A 360 -32.29 13.57 -19.98
C ARG A 360 -32.23 14.02 -18.51
N TYR A 361 -33.38 14.06 -17.83
CA TYR A 361 -33.45 14.45 -16.42
C TYR A 361 -32.79 13.42 -15.52
N SER A 362 -33.01 12.12 -15.75
CA SER A 362 -32.35 11.04 -15.01
C SER A 362 -30.82 11.09 -15.16
N LEU A 363 -30.32 11.23 -16.39
CA LEU A 363 -28.87 11.35 -16.63
C LEU A 363 -28.27 12.57 -15.94
N ARG A 364 -28.94 13.73 -16.05
CA ARG A 364 -28.48 14.96 -15.38
C ARG A 364 -28.51 14.82 -13.86
N GLY A 365 -29.58 14.28 -13.31
CA GLY A 365 -29.73 14.04 -11.87
C GLY A 365 -28.64 13.13 -11.34
N ALA A 366 -28.38 11.99 -12.00
CA ALA A 366 -27.35 11.05 -11.61
C ALA A 366 -25.93 11.67 -11.63
N LEU A 367 -25.59 12.40 -12.70
CA LEU A 367 -24.27 13.03 -12.83
C LEU A 367 -24.08 14.20 -11.85
N TRP A 368 -25.13 14.99 -11.59
CA TRP A 368 -25.08 16.05 -10.58
C TRP A 368 -25.05 15.52 -9.15
N LEU A 369 -25.76 14.41 -8.87
CA LEU A 369 -25.64 13.72 -7.60
C LEU A 369 -24.21 13.23 -7.40
N HIS A 370 -23.62 12.57 -8.41
CA HIS A 370 -22.21 12.18 -8.36
C HIS A 370 -21.30 13.38 -8.06
N PHE A 371 -21.40 14.47 -8.83
CA PHE A 371 -20.65 15.70 -8.59
C PHE A 371 -20.82 16.21 -7.15
N TYR A 372 -22.05 16.24 -6.64
CA TYR A 372 -22.35 16.65 -5.27
C TYR A 372 -21.65 15.76 -4.23
N LEU A 373 -21.67 14.45 -4.41
CA LEU A 373 -20.98 13.50 -3.52
C LEU A 373 -19.47 13.71 -3.53
N THR A 374 -18.88 14.07 -4.68
CA THR A 374 -17.44 14.35 -4.77
C THR A 374 -16.98 15.56 -3.95
N LEU A 375 -17.89 16.50 -3.64
CA LEU A 375 -17.55 17.67 -2.81
C LEU A 375 -17.19 17.29 -1.37
N PHE A 376 -17.73 16.20 -0.84
CA PHE A 376 -17.35 15.66 0.48
C PHE A 376 -15.87 15.27 0.50
N PHE A 377 -15.41 14.55 -0.53
CA PHE A 377 -14.03 14.09 -0.62
C PHE A 377 -13.06 15.22 -0.92
N LEU A 378 -13.49 16.22 -1.70
CA LEU A 378 -12.71 17.44 -1.90
C LEU A 378 -12.57 18.23 -0.59
N ALA A 379 -13.65 18.38 0.20
CA ALA A 379 -13.59 19.02 1.51
C ALA A 379 -12.60 18.30 2.44
N LYS A 380 -12.64 16.96 2.47
CA LYS A 380 -11.67 16.14 3.21
C LYS A 380 -10.24 16.35 2.70
N ALA A 381 -10.03 16.44 1.38
CA ALA A 381 -8.72 16.73 0.79
C ALA A 381 -8.18 18.11 1.22
N CYS A 382 -9.06 19.09 1.44
CA CYS A 382 -8.72 20.40 2.00
C CYS A 382 -8.41 20.37 3.52
N GLY A 383 -8.39 19.20 4.16
CA GLY A 383 -8.14 19.06 5.59
C GLY A 383 -9.37 19.33 6.48
N ILE A 384 -10.57 19.45 5.90
CA ILE A 384 -11.81 19.61 6.67
C ILE A 384 -12.16 18.25 7.29
N PRO A 385 -12.23 18.13 8.63
CA PRO A 385 -12.55 16.85 9.25
C PRO A 385 -13.97 16.42 8.89
N PRO A 386 -14.25 15.10 8.69
CA PRO A 386 -15.57 14.63 8.29
C PRO A 386 -16.71 15.08 9.22
N ALA A 387 -16.44 15.23 10.51
CA ALA A 387 -17.40 15.71 11.50
C ALA A 387 -17.83 17.18 11.30
N ALA A 388 -17.00 17.99 10.64
CA ALA A 388 -17.31 19.39 10.33
C ALA A 388 -18.08 19.55 9.00
N VAL A 389 -18.21 18.48 8.21
CA VAL A 389 -18.97 18.52 6.96
C VAL A 389 -20.47 18.45 7.27
N PRO A 390 -21.31 19.35 6.72
CA PRO A 390 -22.75 19.33 6.95
C PRO A 390 -23.36 17.95 6.70
N LYS A 391 -24.27 17.51 7.59
CA LYS A 391 -24.95 16.21 7.47
C LYS A 391 -25.69 16.04 6.15
N THR A 392 -26.17 17.13 5.55
CA THR A 392 -26.81 17.12 4.23
C THR A 392 -25.87 16.61 3.13
N ILE A 393 -24.56 16.89 3.25
CA ILE A 393 -23.50 16.42 2.33
C ILE A 393 -23.00 15.04 2.75
N ALA A 394 -22.78 14.80 4.05
CA ALA A 394 -22.19 13.55 4.55
C ALA A 394 -23.17 12.35 4.52
N TRP A 395 -24.46 12.58 4.79
CA TRP A 395 -25.48 11.51 4.82
C TRP A 395 -25.54 10.71 3.53
N PRO A 396 -25.72 11.31 2.33
CA PRO A 396 -25.84 10.52 1.10
C PRO A 396 -24.54 9.83 0.72
N VAL A 397 -23.38 10.39 1.09
CA VAL A 397 -22.07 9.73 0.92
C VAL A 397 -22.01 8.46 1.76
N ASN A 398 -22.42 8.52 3.03
CA ASN A 398 -22.43 7.36 3.93
C ASN A 398 -23.41 6.28 3.45
N GLN A 399 -24.58 6.65 2.94
CA GLN A 399 -25.57 5.69 2.42
C GLN A 399 -25.08 4.96 1.16
N LEU A 400 -24.19 5.59 0.37
CA LEU A 400 -23.72 5.06 -0.90
C LEU A 400 -22.26 4.58 -0.86
N ALA A 401 -21.65 4.53 0.34
CA ALA A 401 -20.23 4.26 0.51
C ALA A 401 -19.82 2.89 -0.08
N GLU A 402 -20.65 1.86 0.12
CA GLU A 402 -20.39 0.50 -0.34
C GLU A 402 -20.47 0.35 -1.87
N PHE A 403 -21.15 1.27 -2.54
CA PHE A 403 -21.19 1.31 -4.02
C PHE A 403 -19.96 1.98 -4.62
N ARG A 404 -19.15 2.70 -3.82
CA ARG A 404 -17.89 3.35 -4.24
C ARG A 404 -18.05 4.21 -5.51
N MET A 405 -19.21 4.86 -5.64
CA MET A 405 -19.59 5.63 -6.84
C MET A 405 -18.92 7.00 -6.92
N ALA A 406 -18.42 7.52 -5.80
CA ALA A 406 -17.67 8.75 -5.68
C ALA A 406 -16.65 8.57 -4.56
N ASN A 407 -15.39 8.93 -4.81
CA ASN A 407 -14.29 8.59 -3.90
C ASN A 407 -13.34 9.77 -3.66
N GLY A 408 -12.34 9.58 -2.79
CA GLY A 408 -11.22 10.51 -2.61
C GLY A 408 -9.90 9.85 -2.99
N TYR A 409 -8.99 10.63 -3.60
CA TYR A 409 -7.72 10.13 -4.13
C TYR A 409 -6.54 10.70 -3.34
N TYR A 410 -6.03 9.94 -2.36
CA TYR A 410 -5.11 10.45 -1.33
C TYR A 410 -3.79 9.65 -1.23
N LEU A 411 -3.32 9.06 -2.32
CA LEU A 411 -2.17 8.16 -2.30
C LEU A 411 -0.91 8.91 -1.86
N TYR A 412 -0.12 8.30 -0.95
CA TYR A 412 1.13 8.86 -0.45
C TYR A 412 1.03 10.26 0.18
N ALA A 413 -0.10 10.56 0.80
CA ALA A 413 -0.22 11.74 1.64
C ALA A 413 0.67 11.68 2.89
N LEU A 414 0.86 10.47 3.42
CA LEU A 414 1.66 10.16 4.60
C LEU A 414 2.60 9.00 4.25
N PHE A 415 3.82 9.02 4.78
CA PHE A 415 4.73 7.88 4.65
C PHE A 415 4.94 7.17 5.99
N LYS A 416 5.29 5.90 5.93
CA LYS A 416 5.73 5.16 7.12
C LYS A 416 7.16 5.54 7.48
N LYS A 417 7.58 5.23 8.71
CA LYS A 417 8.96 5.47 9.17
C LYS A 417 9.92 4.42 8.65
N GLU A 418 9.45 3.19 8.53
CA GLU A 418 10.24 2.01 8.16
C GLU A 418 9.38 1.01 7.39
N ARG A 419 10.01 0.16 6.57
CA ARG A 419 9.36 -0.96 5.89
C ARG A 419 9.31 -2.15 6.85
N TYR A 420 8.13 -2.41 7.41
CA TYR A 420 7.85 -3.60 8.23
C TYR A 420 7.14 -4.66 7.40
N GLN A 421 7.57 -5.92 7.54
CA GLN A 421 7.04 -7.06 6.79
C GLN A 421 6.87 -8.26 7.70
N VAL A 422 5.77 -9.00 7.52
CA VAL A 422 5.52 -10.27 8.22
C VAL A 422 5.84 -11.44 7.31
N GLU A 423 6.59 -12.41 7.81
CA GLU A 423 6.92 -13.64 7.11
C GLU A 423 6.34 -14.84 7.85
N TYR A 424 5.87 -15.82 7.07
CA TYR A 424 5.43 -17.10 7.59
C TYR A 424 6.59 -18.09 7.55
N GLU A 425 6.83 -18.77 8.66
CA GLU A 425 7.89 -19.77 8.75
C GLU A 425 7.34 -21.03 9.40
N GLY A 426 7.51 -22.17 8.74
CA GLY A 426 7.13 -23.47 9.29
C GLY A 426 8.32 -24.19 9.91
N SER A 427 8.02 -25.12 10.82
CA SER A 427 8.98 -26.12 11.31
C SER A 427 8.29 -27.48 11.39
N ASN A 428 9.01 -28.55 11.06
CA ASN A 428 8.57 -29.95 11.17
C ASN A 428 9.36 -30.76 12.23
N ASP A 429 10.16 -30.07 13.05
CA ASP A 429 11.03 -30.65 14.08
C ASP A 429 10.83 -30.01 15.46
N GLY A 430 9.64 -29.46 15.72
CA GLY A 430 9.32 -28.83 17.00
C GLY A 430 9.92 -27.43 17.18
N GLY A 431 10.13 -26.71 16.08
CA GLY A 431 10.62 -25.33 16.08
C GLY A 431 12.13 -25.16 16.22
N ILE A 432 12.89 -26.21 15.90
CA ILE A 432 14.36 -26.16 15.90
C ILE A 432 14.84 -25.55 14.57
N THR A 433 14.33 -26.04 13.44
CA THR A 433 14.61 -25.49 12.12
C THR A 433 13.38 -24.83 11.52
N TRP A 434 13.57 -23.60 11.05
CA TRP A 434 12.51 -22.79 10.45
C TRP A 434 12.75 -22.64 8.96
N ARG A 435 11.70 -22.87 8.17
CA ARG A 435 11.71 -22.71 6.71
C ARG A 435 10.63 -21.72 6.31
N THR A 436 11.03 -20.68 5.60
CA THR A 436 10.16 -19.58 5.19
C THR A 436 9.24 -20.00 4.03
N TYR A 437 7.96 -19.62 4.09
CA TYR A 437 7.06 -19.67 2.94
C TYR A 437 7.33 -18.44 2.07
N GLU A 438 7.88 -18.65 0.88
CA GLU A 438 8.32 -17.54 0.04
C GLU A 438 7.13 -16.88 -0.68
N TYR A 439 6.91 -15.59 -0.47
CA TYR A 439 5.99 -14.77 -1.23
C TYR A 439 6.44 -14.68 -2.70
N ARG A 440 5.48 -14.43 -3.57
CA ARG A 440 5.77 -14.38 -5.01
C ARG A 440 6.58 -13.15 -5.36
N TYR A 441 6.28 -11.99 -4.76
CA TYR A 441 6.86 -10.71 -5.18
C TYR A 441 7.44 -9.87 -4.05
N MET A 442 6.90 -9.98 -2.84
CA MET A 442 7.52 -9.33 -1.68
C MET A 442 8.92 -9.92 -1.41
N PRO A 443 9.94 -9.08 -1.23
CA PRO A 443 11.30 -9.54 -0.96
C PRO A 443 11.39 -10.14 0.46
N GLN A 444 11.93 -11.34 0.58
CA GLN A 444 12.25 -11.98 1.87
C GLN A 444 13.72 -12.37 1.96
N ASP A 445 14.30 -12.76 0.83
CA ASP A 445 15.75 -12.87 0.64
C ASP A 445 16.36 -11.46 0.49
N PRO A 446 17.30 -11.06 1.35
CA PRO A 446 18.00 -9.78 1.24
C PRO A 446 18.70 -9.53 -0.11
N ALA A 447 19.05 -10.58 -0.86
CA ALA A 447 19.65 -10.49 -2.20
C ALA A 447 18.63 -10.29 -3.33
N ARG A 448 17.33 -10.35 -3.03
CA ARG A 448 16.26 -10.27 -4.01
C ARG A 448 15.50 -8.95 -3.90
N ILE A 449 15.20 -8.36 -5.06
CA ILE A 449 14.30 -7.21 -5.19
C ILE A 449 13.12 -7.56 -6.10
N CYS A 450 12.00 -6.84 -5.99
CA CYS A 450 10.81 -7.14 -6.78
C CYS A 450 11.09 -6.90 -8.28
N GLY A 451 10.63 -7.83 -9.13
CA GLY A 451 10.68 -7.66 -10.58
C GLY A 451 9.59 -6.70 -11.07
N PHE A 452 9.54 -6.42 -12.37
CA PHE A 452 8.44 -5.65 -12.96
C PHE A 452 7.18 -6.50 -13.07
N ILE A 453 6.15 -6.18 -12.27
CA ILE A 453 4.85 -6.88 -12.26
C ILE A 453 3.71 -6.01 -12.80
N ALA A 454 3.88 -4.69 -12.76
CA ALA A 454 2.92 -3.77 -13.34
C ALA A 454 2.68 -4.12 -14.82
N PRO A 455 1.42 -4.10 -15.30
CA PRO A 455 0.23 -3.52 -14.66
C PRO A 455 -0.60 -4.50 -13.80
N ARG A 456 -0.11 -5.70 -13.51
CA ARG A 456 -0.80 -6.62 -12.60
C ARG A 456 -0.62 -6.13 -11.16
N PHE A 457 -1.67 -6.27 -10.35
CA PHE A 457 -1.63 -6.02 -8.91
C PHE A 457 -1.95 -7.33 -8.19
N GLU A 458 -1.03 -7.76 -7.35
CA GLU A 458 -1.08 -9.03 -6.62
C GLU A 458 -1.78 -8.77 -5.29
N ARG A 459 -3.05 -9.17 -5.18
CA ARG A 459 -3.88 -8.76 -4.05
C ARG A 459 -3.40 -9.39 -2.76
N PHE A 460 -2.99 -10.65 -2.79
CA PHE A 460 -2.55 -11.35 -1.58
C PHE A 460 -1.32 -10.67 -0.96
N ASP A 461 -0.18 -10.66 -1.66
CA ASP A 461 1.06 -10.02 -1.21
C ASP A 461 0.82 -8.57 -0.74
N ALA A 462 0.13 -7.76 -1.57
CA ALA A 462 -0.14 -6.37 -1.22
C ALA A 462 -1.00 -6.20 0.03
N THR A 463 -1.98 -7.10 0.25
CA THR A 463 -2.81 -7.05 1.44
C THR A 463 -2.00 -7.37 2.68
N ILE A 464 -1.17 -8.43 2.63
CA ILE A 464 -0.31 -8.84 3.75
C ILE A 464 0.58 -7.67 4.20
N GLU A 465 1.20 -6.99 3.23
CA GLU A 465 2.05 -5.84 3.50
C GLU A 465 1.29 -4.65 4.08
N ILE A 466 0.15 -4.27 3.46
CA ILE A 466 -0.65 -3.13 3.92
C ILE A 466 -1.16 -3.36 5.34
N VAL A 467 -1.64 -4.57 5.66
CA VAL A 467 -2.17 -4.86 7.00
C VAL A 467 -1.05 -4.96 8.04
N ALA A 468 0.14 -5.41 7.65
CA ALA A 468 1.31 -5.45 8.52
C ALA A 468 1.75 -4.03 8.97
N TRP A 469 1.50 -3.00 8.16
CA TRP A 469 1.84 -1.60 8.51
C TRP A 469 0.82 -0.91 9.42
N THR A 470 -0.28 -1.57 9.77
CA THR A 470 -1.29 -0.98 10.63
C THR A 470 -0.94 -1.18 12.10
N ASP A 471 -1.20 -0.16 12.94
CA ASP A 471 -0.93 -0.25 14.38
C ASP A 471 -1.76 -1.35 15.07
N LYS A 472 -2.82 -1.84 14.41
CA LYS A 472 -3.67 -2.92 14.89
C LYS A 472 -3.36 -4.21 14.15
N LYS A 473 -2.84 -5.20 14.87
CA LYS A 473 -2.56 -6.54 14.33
C LYS A 473 -3.84 -7.13 13.69
N ALA A 474 -3.81 -7.28 12.37
CA ALA A 474 -4.90 -7.81 11.58
C ALA A 474 -5.07 -9.33 11.77
N ARG A 475 -6.32 -9.77 11.99
CA ARG A 475 -6.71 -11.19 12.11
C ARG A 475 -6.39 -12.03 10.87
N LEU A 476 -6.25 -11.37 9.71
CA LEU A 476 -5.89 -12.04 8.47
C LEU A 476 -4.58 -12.83 8.60
N ILE A 477 -3.58 -12.26 9.27
CA ILE A 477 -2.24 -12.84 9.32
C ILE A 477 -2.24 -14.23 10.00
N PRO A 478 -2.79 -14.40 11.22
CA PRO A 478 -2.95 -15.72 11.82
C PRO A 478 -3.76 -16.70 11.00
N VAL A 479 -4.84 -16.25 10.33
CA VAL A 479 -5.68 -17.12 9.50
C VAL A 479 -4.87 -17.74 8.35
N VAL A 480 -4.00 -16.97 7.69
CA VAL A 480 -3.11 -17.56 6.67
C VAL A 480 -2.20 -18.62 7.28
N ALA A 481 -1.63 -18.38 8.47
CA ALA A 481 -0.77 -19.34 9.13
C ALA A 481 -1.48 -20.67 9.43
N THR A 482 -2.76 -20.63 9.83
CA THR A 482 -3.55 -21.86 10.05
C THR A 482 -3.75 -22.65 8.75
N HIS A 483 -3.99 -21.96 7.63
CA HIS A 483 -4.08 -22.60 6.31
C HIS A 483 -2.74 -23.20 5.85
N LEU A 484 -1.61 -22.55 6.15
CA LEU A 484 -0.27 -23.07 5.85
C LEU A 484 0.06 -24.30 6.69
N LEU A 485 -0.25 -24.26 7.99
CA LEU A 485 -0.11 -25.40 8.90
C LEU A 485 -0.95 -26.60 8.42
N ALA A 486 -2.19 -26.34 8.00
CA ALA A 486 -3.08 -27.34 7.40
C ALA A 486 -2.73 -27.73 5.96
N ARG A 487 -1.71 -27.11 5.35
CA ARG A 487 -1.27 -27.31 3.95
C ARG A 487 -2.43 -27.18 2.95
N ASN A 488 -3.29 -26.19 3.14
CA ASN A 488 -4.43 -25.95 2.26
C ASN A 488 -3.94 -25.64 0.83
N PRO A 489 -4.30 -26.44 -0.19
CA PRO A 489 -3.74 -26.33 -1.53
C PRO A 489 -4.09 -25.01 -2.23
N GLU A 490 -5.26 -24.44 -1.96
CA GLU A 490 -5.67 -23.16 -2.55
C GLU A 490 -4.80 -22.02 -2.02
N VAL A 491 -4.57 -21.98 -0.71
CA VAL A 491 -3.75 -20.95 -0.06
C VAL A 491 -2.26 -21.14 -0.35
N MET A 492 -1.77 -22.37 -0.33
CA MET A 492 -0.38 -22.69 -0.70
C MET A 492 -0.03 -22.18 -2.10
N ARG A 493 -0.99 -22.16 -3.03
CA ARG A 493 -0.77 -21.64 -4.38
C ARG A 493 -0.49 -20.13 -4.39
N LEU A 494 -0.85 -19.37 -3.37
CA LEU A 494 -0.54 -17.94 -3.28
C LEU A 494 0.96 -17.69 -3.04
N PHE A 495 1.67 -18.67 -2.49
CA PHE A 495 3.11 -18.63 -2.28
C PHE A 495 3.86 -19.13 -3.53
N ARG A 496 5.17 -18.84 -3.60
CA ARG A 496 6.04 -19.23 -4.71
C ARG A 496 6.33 -20.73 -4.70
N ASN A 497 6.55 -21.29 -3.53
CA ASN A 497 6.91 -22.70 -3.31
C ASN A 497 6.44 -23.18 -1.93
N ASP A 498 6.33 -24.51 -1.81
CA ASP A 498 6.10 -25.20 -0.55
C ASP A 498 7.46 -25.64 0.04
N PRO A 499 7.91 -25.07 1.17
CA PRO A 499 9.20 -25.41 1.77
C PRO A 499 9.28 -26.83 2.35
N PHE A 500 8.15 -27.54 2.41
CA PHE A 500 8.05 -28.92 2.89
C PHE A 500 7.65 -29.91 1.79
N ALA A 501 7.74 -29.50 0.52
CA ALA A 501 7.45 -30.38 -0.61
C ALA A 501 8.38 -31.61 -0.58
N GLY A 502 7.80 -32.81 -0.45
CA GLY A 502 8.55 -34.06 -0.39
C GLY A 502 9.17 -34.38 0.99
N ASP A 503 8.85 -33.61 2.03
CA ASP A 503 9.28 -33.82 3.41
C ASP A 503 8.04 -33.93 4.34
N ARG A 504 8.28 -34.14 5.64
CA ARG A 504 7.24 -34.14 6.67
C ARG A 504 6.56 -32.77 6.76
N PRO A 505 5.22 -32.71 6.97
CA PRO A 505 4.48 -31.47 7.13
C PRO A 505 5.02 -30.61 8.27
N PRO A 506 4.82 -29.29 8.23
CA PRO A 506 5.06 -28.45 9.41
C PRO A 506 4.17 -28.90 10.57
N THR A 507 4.72 -28.92 11.77
CA THR A 507 4.00 -29.12 13.04
C THR A 507 3.66 -27.79 13.70
N VAL A 508 4.37 -26.72 13.33
CA VAL A 508 4.15 -25.36 13.81
C VAL A 508 4.45 -24.36 12.69
N VAL A 509 3.70 -23.26 12.65
CA VAL A 509 3.94 -22.11 11.78
C VAL A 509 3.96 -20.84 12.63
N ARG A 510 5.06 -20.09 12.57
CA ARG A 510 5.20 -18.77 13.21
C ARG A 510 5.02 -17.63 12.21
N MET A 511 4.70 -16.45 12.75
CA MET A 511 4.51 -15.21 11.98
C MET A 511 5.48 -14.15 12.51
N HIS A 512 6.68 -14.11 11.92
CA HIS A 512 7.75 -13.25 12.42
C HIS A 512 7.81 -11.94 11.64
N GLY A 513 8.02 -10.84 12.36
CA GLY A 513 8.16 -9.51 11.80
C GLY A 513 9.62 -9.20 11.48
N TYR A 514 9.84 -8.51 10.37
CA TYR A 514 11.15 -8.03 9.96
C TYR A 514 11.07 -6.56 9.53
N ARG A 515 12.11 -5.81 9.87
CA ARG A 515 12.40 -4.49 9.30
C ARG A 515 13.33 -4.64 8.13
N PHE A 516 13.00 -3.93 7.05
CA PHE A 516 13.78 -3.88 5.84
C PHE A 516 14.24 -2.44 5.60
N THR A 517 15.54 -2.27 5.35
CA THR A 517 16.10 -1.00 4.86
C THR A 517 16.96 -1.28 3.65
N PHE A 518 17.07 -0.33 2.72
CA PHE A 518 17.97 -0.50 1.58
C PHE A 518 19.43 -0.48 2.03
N THR A 519 20.23 -1.38 1.48
CA THR A 519 21.69 -1.34 1.62
C THR A 519 22.26 -0.20 0.79
N ASP A 520 23.31 0.44 1.29
CA ASP A 520 24.10 1.41 0.52
C ASP A 520 24.82 0.74 -0.68
N PRO A 521 25.28 1.51 -1.68
CA PRO A 521 25.92 0.95 -2.88
C PRO A 521 27.18 0.13 -2.62
N ALA A 522 28.00 0.52 -1.63
CA ALA A 522 29.23 -0.21 -1.31
C ALA A 522 28.93 -1.55 -0.64
N THR A 523 27.90 -1.59 0.23
CA THR A 523 27.42 -2.84 0.84
C THR A 523 26.83 -3.78 -0.21
N ARG A 524 26.03 -3.25 -1.15
CA ARG A 524 25.47 -4.04 -2.26
C ARG A 524 26.56 -4.61 -3.16
N GLU A 525 27.58 -3.82 -3.53
CA GLU A 525 28.68 -4.30 -4.37
C GLU A 525 29.45 -5.46 -3.73
N LYS A 526 29.65 -5.40 -2.41
CA LYS A 526 30.36 -6.44 -1.65
C LYS A 526 29.53 -7.70 -1.41
N THR A 527 28.24 -7.55 -1.12
CA THR A 527 27.39 -8.65 -0.61
C THR A 527 26.37 -9.17 -1.62
N GLY A 528 26.09 -8.42 -2.68
CA GLY A 528 24.97 -8.66 -3.60
C GLY A 528 23.59 -8.37 -3.02
N ARG A 529 23.49 -7.90 -1.76
CA ARG A 529 22.22 -7.64 -1.08
C ARG A 529 21.65 -6.28 -1.47
N PHE A 530 20.34 -6.22 -1.61
CA PHE A 530 19.59 -4.97 -1.77
C PHE A 530 19.05 -4.47 -0.42
N TRP A 531 18.88 -5.37 0.54
CA TRP A 531 18.23 -5.10 1.81
C TRP A 531 19.10 -5.47 3.00
N ASN A 532 19.05 -4.64 4.05
CA ASN A 532 19.29 -5.08 5.41
C ASN A 532 17.96 -5.63 5.95
N LYS A 533 18.00 -6.84 6.51
CA LYS A 533 16.84 -7.51 7.09
C LYS A 533 17.11 -7.73 8.56
N GLU A 534 16.37 -7.03 9.40
CA GLU A 534 16.49 -7.08 10.85
C GLU A 534 15.24 -7.70 11.46
N PRO A 535 15.37 -8.68 12.37
CA PRO A 535 14.22 -9.18 13.11
C PRO A 535 13.54 -8.07 13.91
N ALA A 536 12.21 -8.13 13.99
CA ALA A 536 11.37 -7.14 14.67
C ALA A 536 10.31 -7.80 15.57
N GLY A 537 10.62 -9.02 16.03
CA GLY A 537 9.78 -9.82 16.92
C GLY A 537 8.54 -10.40 16.24
N ASP A 538 7.79 -11.19 17.01
CA ASP A 538 6.61 -11.89 16.48
C ASP A 538 5.43 -10.95 16.22
N TYR A 539 4.86 -11.09 15.02
CA TYR A 539 3.62 -10.41 14.69
C TYR A 539 2.43 -11.02 15.44
N ALA A 540 2.36 -12.33 15.61
CA ALA A 540 1.32 -13.00 16.38
C ALA A 540 1.86 -14.32 16.95
N PRO A 541 1.22 -14.88 18.01
CA PRO A 541 1.59 -16.19 18.52
C PRO A 541 1.57 -17.24 17.39
N ALA A 542 2.56 -18.12 17.36
CA ALA A 542 2.62 -19.20 16.38
C ALA A 542 1.41 -20.13 16.48
N VAL A 543 1.12 -20.87 15.42
CA VAL A 543 0.02 -21.85 15.38
C VAL A 543 0.57 -23.25 15.24
N TYR A 544 -0.01 -24.21 15.97
CA TYR A 544 0.42 -25.62 15.98
C TYR A 544 -0.77 -26.57 16.14
N PHE A 545 -0.55 -27.85 15.86
CA PHE A 545 -1.54 -28.90 16.16
C PHE A 545 -1.39 -29.38 17.61
N ASP A 546 -2.47 -29.31 18.38
CA ASP A 546 -2.52 -29.95 19.69
C ASP A 546 -2.65 -31.48 19.59
N GLU A 547 -2.65 -32.17 20.73
CA GLU A 547 -2.73 -33.63 20.79
C GLU A 547 -4.04 -34.18 20.22
N SER A 548 -5.09 -33.36 20.15
CA SER A 548 -6.38 -33.70 19.54
C SER A 548 -6.44 -33.42 18.04
N GLY A 549 -5.36 -32.88 17.46
CA GLY A 549 -5.28 -32.49 16.05
C GLY A 549 -6.00 -31.17 15.75
N GLN A 550 -6.35 -30.37 16.76
CA GLN A 550 -6.92 -29.04 16.57
C GLN A 550 -5.81 -27.99 16.48
N ILE A 551 -6.06 -26.92 15.72
CA ILE A 551 -5.10 -25.81 15.60
C ILE A 551 -5.25 -24.91 16.82
N GLN A 552 -4.15 -24.68 17.52
CA GLN A 552 -4.07 -23.79 18.68
C GLN A 552 -3.07 -22.67 18.43
N GLU A 553 -3.29 -21.53 19.09
CA GLU A 553 -2.33 -20.44 19.18
C GLU A 553 -1.37 -20.69 20.35
N ALA A 554 -0.06 -20.61 20.11
CA ALA A 554 0.99 -20.69 21.11
C ALA A 554 1.14 -19.36 21.86
N GLY A 555 0.04 -18.82 22.39
CA GLY A 555 0.06 -17.64 23.28
C GLY A 555 0.57 -18.00 24.69
N ILE A 556 0.94 -17.01 25.49
CA ILE A 556 1.42 -17.23 26.88
C ILE A 556 0.30 -17.23 27.92
N ASP A 557 -0.93 -16.86 27.58
CA ASP A 557 -2.01 -16.64 28.54
C ASP A 557 -2.32 -17.89 29.39
N GLU A 558 -2.28 -19.07 28.78
CA GLU A 558 -2.46 -20.34 29.48
C GLU A 558 -1.32 -20.58 30.49
N ALA A 559 -0.08 -20.37 30.06
CA ALA A 559 1.09 -20.51 30.92
C ALA A 559 1.04 -19.49 32.07
N ASP A 560 0.70 -18.23 31.78
CA ASP A 560 0.54 -17.17 32.79
C ASP A 560 -0.64 -17.46 33.76
N ALA A 561 -1.71 -18.11 33.30
CA ALA A 561 -2.79 -18.56 34.18
C ALA A 561 -2.34 -19.68 35.12
N VAL A 562 -1.59 -20.66 34.61
CA VAL A 562 -0.99 -21.75 35.40
C VAL A 562 0.06 -21.24 36.40
N MET A 563 0.83 -20.23 36.00
CA MET A 563 1.76 -19.53 36.89
C MET A 563 1.02 -18.82 38.02
N ARG A 564 -0.12 -18.18 37.74
CA ARG A 564 -0.97 -17.54 38.77
C ARG A 564 -1.64 -18.54 39.72
N SER A 565 -1.90 -19.77 39.28
CA SER A 565 -2.41 -20.83 40.17
C SER A 565 -1.33 -21.46 41.05
N GLY A 566 -0.05 -21.11 40.84
CA GLY A 566 1.08 -21.58 41.64
C GLY A 566 1.66 -22.92 41.18
N ASP A 567 1.20 -23.48 40.07
CA ASP A 567 1.79 -24.69 39.47
C ASP A 567 2.93 -24.31 38.53
N TYR A 568 4.05 -23.91 39.14
CA TYR A 568 5.22 -23.44 38.40
C TYR A 568 5.83 -24.54 37.52
N ALA A 569 5.71 -25.82 37.88
CA ALA A 569 6.29 -26.91 37.08
C ALA A 569 5.52 -27.12 35.77
N ALA A 570 4.19 -27.08 35.82
CA ALA A 570 3.36 -27.08 34.62
C ALA A 570 3.59 -25.80 33.78
N GLY A 571 3.78 -24.65 34.44
CA GLY A 571 4.15 -23.39 33.79
C GLY A 571 5.44 -23.49 32.96
N VAL A 572 6.51 -24.11 33.51
CA VAL A 572 7.76 -24.33 32.75
C VAL A 572 7.53 -25.17 31.50
N ALA A 573 6.76 -26.25 31.61
CA ALA A 573 6.48 -27.12 30.46
C ALA A 573 5.71 -26.39 29.36
N LEU A 574 4.72 -25.57 29.74
CA LEU A 574 3.95 -24.74 28.80
C LEU A 574 4.82 -23.68 28.14
N PHE A 575 5.62 -22.92 28.90
CA PHE A 575 6.53 -21.94 28.32
C PHE A 575 7.58 -22.58 27.41
N ALA A 576 8.11 -23.76 27.77
CA ALA A 576 9.03 -24.49 26.91
C ALA A 576 8.40 -24.90 25.58
N ARG A 577 7.16 -25.42 25.62
CA ARG A 577 6.39 -25.76 24.41
C ARG A 577 6.08 -24.52 23.56
N GLN A 578 5.70 -23.42 24.19
CA GLN A 578 5.39 -22.16 23.50
C GLN A 578 6.64 -21.53 22.90
N PHE A 579 7.77 -21.57 23.61
CA PHE A 579 9.06 -21.09 23.08
C PHE A 579 9.56 -21.95 21.93
N GLN A 580 9.42 -23.28 22.03
CA GLN A 580 9.62 -24.20 20.91
C GLN A 580 8.69 -23.85 19.74
N ALA A 581 7.45 -23.46 20.00
CA ALA A 581 6.56 -22.97 18.96
C ALA A 581 6.96 -21.60 18.39
N GLY A 582 8.01 -20.96 18.92
CA GLY A 582 8.53 -19.68 18.45
C GLY A 582 8.08 -18.46 19.25
N ASN A 583 7.31 -18.63 20.32
CA ASN A 583 6.86 -17.50 21.15
C ASN A 583 8.02 -16.91 21.96
N ILE A 584 8.49 -15.74 21.53
CA ILE A 584 9.59 -15.02 22.18
C ILE A 584 9.31 -14.70 23.65
N ALA A 585 8.10 -14.27 23.99
CA ALA A 585 7.75 -13.92 25.37
C ALA A 585 7.83 -15.14 26.28
N ALA A 586 7.42 -16.32 25.80
CA ALA A 586 7.60 -17.58 26.51
C ALA A 586 9.08 -17.89 26.76
N GLY A 587 9.97 -17.56 25.80
CA GLY A 587 11.42 -17.69 25.97
C GLY A 587 11.97 -16.87 27.13
N TYR A 588 11.55 -15.60 27.24
CA TYR A 588 11.94 -14.75 28.38
C TYR A 588 11.40 -15.27 29.71
N ARG A 589 10.14 -15.72 29.74
CA ARG A 589 9.55 -16.33 30.95
C ARG A 589 10.30 -17.58 31.37
N LEU A 590 10.62 -18.44 30.41
CA LEU A 590 11.35 -19.67 30.64
C LEU A 590 12.78 -19.39 31.14
N ALA A 591 13.47 -18.40 30.58
CA ALA A 591 14.80 -17.98 31.01
C ALA A 591 14.79 -17.45 32.45
N ASP A 592 13.79 -16.63 32.82
CA ASP A 592 13.62 -16.17 34.20
C ASP A 592 13.35 -17.34 35.17
N MET A 593 12.54 -18.32 34.76
CA MET A 593 12.25 -19.48 35.59
C MET A 593 13.50 -20.35 35.84
N TYR A 594 14.32 -20.58 34.82
CA TYR A 594 15.62 -21.25 34.98
C TYR A 594 16.64 -20.41 35.75
N SER A 595 16.62 -19.10 35.62
CA SER A 595 17.50 -18.19 36.37
C SER A 595 17.18 -18.24 37.87
N ARG A 596 15.89 -18.12 38.22
CA ARG A 596 15.42 -17.98 39.61
C ARG A 596 15.06 -19.30 40.30
N GLY A 597 15.04 -20.40 39.55
CA GLY A 597 14.59 -21.70 40.06
C GLY A 597 13.10 -21.75 40.41
N ARG A 598 12.25 -21.05 39.65
CA ARG A 598 10.79 -21.09 39.85
C ARG A 598 10.22 -22.31 39.12
N GLY A 599 9.67 -23.27 39.86
CA GLY A 599 9.08 -24.49 39.27
C GLY A 599 10.07 -25.53 38.72
N VAL A 600 11.35 -25.18 38.64
CA VAL A 600 12.48 -26.04 38.25
C VAL A 600 13.71 -25.68 39.09
N ARG A 601 14.73 -26.55 39.10
CA ARG A 601 16.02 -26.17 39.68
C ARG A 601 16.66 -25.06 38.85
N PRO A 602 17.34 -24.07 39.48
CA PRO A 602 18.12 -23.10 38.75
C PRO A 602 19.08 -23.78 37.78
N ASP A 603 19.09 -23.31 36.53
CA ASP A 603 19.89 -23.88 35.45
C ASP A 603 20.52 -22.71 34.65
N PRO A 604 21.74 -22.28 35.02
CA PRO A 604 22.40 -21.16 34.38
C PRO A 604 22.78 -21.48 32.91
N ASP A 605 23.06 -22.73 32.57
CA ASP A 605 23.40 -23.15 31.22
C ASP A 605 22.19 -23.04 30.28
N ARG A 606 21.00 -23.48 30.74
CA ARG A 606 19.74 -23.27 29.99
C ARG A 606 19.37 -21.79 29.90
N THR A 607 19.58 -21.03 30.97
CA THR A 607 19.35 -19.58 30.96
C THR A 607 20.19 -18.91 29.87
N PHE A 608 21.49 -19.22 29.82
CA PHE A 608 22.40 -18.73 28.78
C PHE A 608 21.95 -19.14 27.38
N ALA A 609 21.61 -20.42 27.17
CA ALA A 609 21.17 -20.92 25.88
C ALA A 609 19.89 -20.23 25.37
N LEU A 610 18.94 -19.94 26.27
CA LEU A 610 17.71 -19.22 25.93
C LEU A 610 17.98 -17.77 25.54
N TYR A 611 18.76 -17.03 26.33
CA TYR A 611 19.10 -15.64 25.97
C TYR A 611 19.94 -15.55 24.70
N LYS A 612 20.82 -16.52 24.46
CA LYS A 612 21.53 -16.62 23.18
C LYS A 612 20.58 -16.82 22.01
N THR A 613 19.63 -17.74 22.15
CA THR A 613 18.61 -17.99 21.11
C THR A 613 17.74 -16.76 20.86
N LEU A 614 17.35 -16.05 21.92
CA LEU A 614 16.59 -14.79 21.81
C LEU A 614 17.40 -13.69 21.11
N ALA A 615 18.69 -13.55 21.43
CA ALA A 615 19.59 -12.63 20.74
C ALA A 615 19.77 -13.00 19.26
N ASP A 616 19.86 -14.30 18.94
CA ASP A 616 19.93 -14.80 17.56
C ASP A 616 18.61 -14.55 16.79
N TYR A 617 17.47 -14.50 17.50
CA TYR A 617 16.19 -14.02 16.97
C TYR A 617 16.10 -12.49 16.86
N GLY A 618 17.18 -11.75 17.15
CA GLY A 618 17.25 -10.29 17.05
C GLY A 618 16.46 -9.55 18.14
N GLU A 619 16.12 -10.23 19.23
CA GLU A 619 15.42 -9.62 20.35
C GLU A 619 16.38 -8.75 21.16
N THR A 620 16.13 -7.44 21.17
CA THR A 620 16.99 -6.46 21.85
C THR A 620 17.16 -6.75 23.36
N GLY A 621 16.10 -7.24 24.03
CA GLY A 621 16.20 -7.68 25.43
C GLY A 621 17.05 -8.95 25.59
N GLY A 622 17.04 -9.84 24.59
CA GLY A 622 17.85 -11.05 24.53
C GLY A 622 19.32 -10.71 24.34
N GLU A 623 19.64 -9.75 23.45
CA GLU A 623 20.99 -9.21 23.30
C GLU A 623 21.52 -8.63 24.62
N HIS A 624 20.70 -7.82 25.33
CA HIS A 624 21.06 -7.28 26.64
C HIS A 624 21.28 -8.39 27.68
N ASN A 625 20.35 -9.34 27.80
CA ASN A 625 20.47 -10.40 28.79
C ASN A 625 21.62 -11.38 28.49
N LEU A 626 21.94 -11.60 27.20
CA LEU A 626 23.13 -12.34 26.81
C LEU A 626 24.41 -11.61 27.22
N ALA A 627 24.44 -10.28 27.09
CA ALA A 627 25.55 -9.47 27.60
C ALA A 627 25.71 -9.60 29.13
N VAL A 628 24.59 -9.57 29.88
CA VAL A 628 24.59 -9.82 31.34
C VAL A 628 25.16 -11.21 31.66
N CYS A 629 24.81 -12.25 30.90
CA CYS A 629 25.38 -13.58 31.10
C CYS A 629 26.90 -13.59 30.96
N TYR A 630 27.45 -12.92 29.96
CA TYR A 630 28.91 -12.78 29.79
C TYR A 630 29.57 -11.91 30.86
N GLU A 631 28.88 -10.88 31.37
CA GLU A 631 29.42 -10.00 32.42
C GLU A 631 29.55 -10.72 33.77
N TYR A 632 28.53 -11.50 34.14
CA TYR A 632 28.44 -12.16 35.45
C TYR A 632 28.77 -13.65 35.44
N GLY A 633 29.01 -14.23 34.26
CA GLY A 633 29.34 -15.65 34.11
C GLY A 633 28.16 -16.59 34.33
N VAL A 634 26.96 -16.19 33.90
CA VAL A 634 25.75 -17.03 33.99
C VAL A 634 25.74 -18.01 32.83
N GLY A 635 26.07 -19.29 33.09
CA GLY A 635 26.08 -20.36 32.09
C GLY A 635 27.22 -20.27 31.06
N THR A 636 28.17 -19.37 31.30
CA THR A 636 29.36 -19.12 30.47
C THR A 636 30.49 -18.61 31.37
N PRO A 637 31.77 -18.78 31.00
CA PRO A 637 32.84 -18.00 31.59
C PRO A 637 32.59 -16.49 31.42
N ILE A 638 33.09 -15.70 32.37
CA ILE A 638 33.07 -14.24 32.29
C ILE A 638 33.90 -13.79 31.08
N ASP A 639 33.29 -12.99 30.21
CA ASP A 639 33.94 -12.40 29.04
C ASP A 639 33.43 -10.96 28.85
N TYR A 640 34.18 -9.99 29.37
CA TYR A 640 33.83 -8.58 29.27
C TYR A 640 33.89 -8.03 27.84
N ALA A 641 34.64 -8.65 26.93
CA ALA A 641 34.68 -8.23 25.53
C ALA A 641 33.39 -8.63 24.81
N LEU A 642 32.91 -9.86 25.01
CA LEU A 642 31.62 -10.30 24.48
C LEU A 642 30.44 -9.58 25.14
N ALA A 643 30.49 -9.34 26.45
CA ALA A 643 29.48 -8.52 27.13
C ALA A 643 29.41 -7.10 26.53
N ALA A 644 30.57 -6.46 26.29
CA ALA A 644 30.62 -5.15 25.67
C ALA A 644 30.07 -5.13 24.23
N TYR A 645 30.37 -6.17 23.45
CA TYR A 645 29.84 -6.34 22.09
C TYR A 645 28.31 -6.40 22.08
N TRP A 646 27.72 -7.27 22.90
CA TRP A 646 26.27 -7.47 22.94
C TRP A 646 25.53 -6.28 23.56
N TYR A 647 26.07 -5.65 24.62
CA TYR A 647 25.50 -4.38 25.10
C TYR A 647 25.59 -3.26 24.06
N GLY A 648 26.66 -3.24 23.26
CA GLY A 648 26.81 -2.29 22.15
C GLY A 648 25.67 -2.41 21.16
N ARG A 649 25.42 -3.63 20.68
CA ARG A 649 24.30 -3.93 19.76
C ARG A 649 22.93 -3.58 20.36
N ALA A 650 22.67 -4.01 21.59
CA ALA A 650 21.40 -3.69 22.25
C ALA A 650 21.20 -2.17 22.43
N ALA A 651 22.27 -1.42 22.72
CA ALA A 651 22.23 0.03 22.83
C ALA A 651 22.02 0.75 21.49
N GLU A 652 22.59 0.22 20.40
CA GLU A 652 22.34 0.67 19.03
C GLU A 652 20.88 0.42 18.62
N HIS A 653 20.28 -0.69 19.07
CA HIS A 653 18.84 -0.96 18.92
C HIS A 653 17.97 -0.22 19.95
N GLY A 654 18.53 0.69 20.75
CA GLY A 654 17.77 1.59 21.62
C GLY A 654 17.47 1.09 23.03
N TYR A 655 18.12 0.02 23.50
CA TYR A 655 17.98 -0.44 24.88
C TYR A 655 18.79 0.40 25.85
N LEU A 656 18.10 1.21 26.66
CA LEU A 656 18.73 2.20 27.54
C LEU A 656 19.67 1.57 28.58
N PHE A 657 19.28 0.45 29.19
CA PHE A 657 20.11 -0.25 30.16
C PHE A 657 21.39 -0.81 29.56
N ALA A 658 21.38 -1.22 28.29
CA ALA A 658 22.58 -1.71 27.63
C ALA A 658 23.59 -0.57 27.43
N GLY A 659 23.11 0.61 27.02
CA GLY A 659 23.95 1.80 26.91
C GLY A 659 24.53 2.25 28.26
N TYR A 660 23.71 2.23 29.30
CA TYR A 660 24.13 2.54 30.68
C TYR A 660 25.16 1.51 31.21
N ASN A 661 24.89 0.20 31.09
CA ASN A 661 25.80 -0.86 31.55
C ASN A 661 27.14 -0.83 30.80
N LEU A 662 27.12 -0.63 29.48
CA LEU A 662 28.34 -0.50 28.70
C LEU A 662 29.15 0.75 29.10
N GLY A 663 28.46 1.86 29.41
CA GLY A 663 29.08 3.04 29.99
C GLY A 663 29.81 2.72 31.30
N LEU A 664 29.18 1.97 32.20
CA LEU A 664 29.78 1.50 33.45
C LEU A 664 30.97 0.55 33.23
N MET A 665 30.89 -0.36 32.25
CA MET A 665 31.98 -1.29 31.95
C MET A 665 33.26 -0.56 31.49
N HIS A 666 33.11 0.50 30.70
CA HIS A 666 34.24 1.33 30.25
C HIS A 666 34.95 2.06 31.40
N VAL A 667 34.25 2.38 32.49
CA VAL A 667 34.77 3.18 33.61
C VAL A 667 35.20 2.35 34.83
N LYS A 668 34.77 1.08 34.91
CA LYS A 668 35.10 0.15 36.01
C LYS A 668 36.31 -0.75 35.69
N ASP A 669 37.13 -0.42 34.68
CA ASP A 669 38.29 -1.22 34.24
C ASP A 669 37.94 -2.66 33.80
N LEU A 670 36.65 -2.94 33.50
CA LEU A 670 36.17 -4.24 33.02
C LEU A 670 36.56 -4.45 31.55
N ILE A 671 36.58 -3.36 30.76
CA ILE A 671 37.07 -3.34 29.37
C ILE A 671 38.44 -2.66 29.36
N ARG A 672 39.47 -3.33 28.81
CA ARG A 672 40.83 -2.78 28.74
C ARG A 672 41.24 -2.37 27.32
N PRO A 673 41.92 -1.21 27.17
CA PRO A 673 42.20 -0.23 28.21
C PRO A 673 40.93 0.55 28.64
N ARG A 674 40.91 0.99 29.90
CA ARG A 674 39.82 1.84 30.42
C ARG A 674 39.63 3.09 29.58
N ASN A 675 38.38 3.45 29.34
CA ASN A 675 38.03 4.59 28.51
C ASN A 675 36.95 5.44 29.19
N ASP A 676 37.39 6.35 30.06
CA ASP A 676 36.49 7.23 30.81
C ASP A 676 35.72 8.20 29.89
N VAL A 677 36.28 8.58 28.73
CA VAL A 677 35.61 9.44 27.74
C VAL A 677 34.42 8.72 27.11
N GLU A 678 34.61 7.49 26.61
CA GLU A 678 33.53 6.70 26.02
C GLU A 678 32.48 6.32 27.08
N GLY A 679 32.94 5.95 28.29
CA GLY A 679 32.05 5.64 29.40
C GLY A 679 31.15 6.81 29.78
N LEU A 680 31.72 8.01 29.95
CA LEU A 680 30.95 9.23 30.21
C LEU A 680 30.02 9.58 29.04
N THR A 681 30.47 9.42 27.79
CA THR A 681 29.67 9.66 26.59
C THR A 681 28.40 8.81 26.59
N ARG A 682 28.52 7.50 26.85
CA ARG A 682 27.37 6.58 26.88
C ARG A 682 26.40 6.88 28.02
N LEU A 683 26.89 7.23 29.21
CA LEU A 683 26.03 7.65 30.32
C LEU A 683 25.28 8.95 30.03
N LEU A 684 25.91 9.92 29.36
CA LEU A 684 25.25 11.15 28.93
C LEU A 684 24.17 10.89 27.87
N VAL A 685 24.43 9.98 26.93
CA VAL A 685 23.43 9.54 25.94
C VAL A 685 22.26 8.84 26.63
N ALA A 686 22.54 7.91 27.56
CA ALA A 686 21.50 7.21 28.33
C ALA A 686 20.63 8.20 29.13
N LYS A 687 21.25 9.17 29.81
CA LYS A 687 20.54 10.26 30.52
C LYS A 687 19.66 11.07 29.57
N ALA A 688 20.19 11.47 28.42
CA ALA A 688 19.44 12.27 27.45
C ALA A 688 18.25 11.52 26.85
N ARG A 689 18.35 10.19 26.74
CA ARG A 689 17.31 9.33 26.18
C ARG A 689 16.30 8.82 27.24
N ALA A 690 16.62 8.87 28.53
CA ALA A 690 15.72 8.55 29.62
C ALA A 690 14.65 9.65 29.84
N LYS A 691 13.71 9.79 28.88
CA LYS A 691 12.52 10.65 28.98
C LYS A 691 11.23 9.82 29.17
N GLY A 692 10.65 9.78 30.36
CA GLY A 692 9.40 9.06 30.63
C GLY A 692 9.14 8.77 32.10
N ASP A 693 7.92 8.36 32.42
CA ASP A 693 7.47 8.03 33.79
C ASP A 693 7.59 6.54 34.13
N ASP A 694 8.13 5.70 33.25
CA ASP A 694 8.29 4.27 33.54
C ASP A 694 9.46 4.01 34.52
N PRO A 695 9.39 2.89 35.28
CA PRO A 695 10.40 2.58 36.30
C PRO A 695 11.83 2.50 35.77
N MET A 696 12.03 2.12 34.50
CA MET A 696 13.38 2.01 33.94
C MET A 696 14.00 3.38 33.72
N HIS A 697 13.22 4.31 33.17
CA HIS A 697 13.63 5.69 32.98
C HIS A 697 13.91 6.37 34.31
N GLN A 698 13.09 6.12 35.34
CA GLN A 698 13.29 6.63 36.68
C GLN A 698 14.56 6.07 37.35
N PHE A 699 14.83 4.76 37.20
CA PHE A 699 16.06 4.16 37.73
C PHE A 699 17.30 4.78 37.10
N ILE A 700 17.34 4.84 35.76
CA ILE A 700 18.48 5.43 35.05
C ILE A 700 18.61 6.90 35.43
N ALA A 701 17.54 7.69 35.41
CA ALA A 701 17.59 9.10 35.79
C ALA A 701 18.06 9.30 37.24
N GLY A 702 17.69 8.41 38.16
CA GLY A 702 18.07 8.46 39.56
C GLY A 702 19.54 8.13 39.83
N ASP A 703 20.11 7.14 39.15
CA ASP A 703 21.50 6.70 39.39
C ASP A 703 22.52 7.37 38.45
N VAL A 704 22.15 7.66 37.21
CA VAL A 704 23.10 8.12 36.17
C VAL A 704 23.80 9.43 36.54
N ASP A 705 23.14 10.31 37.29
CA ASP A 705 23.74 11.57 37.73
C ASP A 705 24.84 11.38 38.78
N ALA A 706 24.68 10.39 39.67
CA ALA A 706 25.72 10.04 40.63
C ALA A 706 26.95 9.45 39.91
N GLN A 707 26.73 8.61 38.90
CA GLN A 707 27.82 8.02 38.10
C GLN A 707 28.53 9.09 37.27
N ILE A 708 27.79 9.94 36.56
CA ILE A 708 28.33 11.06 35.78
C ILE A 708 29.17 11.98 36.69
N GLY A 709 28.67 12.32 37.88
CA GLY A 709 29.41 13.14 38.85
C GLY A 709 30.72 12.50 39.29
N THR A 710 30.68 11.21 39.64
CA THR A 710 31.86 10.44 40.08
C THR A 710 32.92 10.35 38.98
N ILE A 711 32.50 10.06 37.74
CA ILE A 711 33.40 9.92 36.60
C ILE A 711 33.96 11.28 36.17
N SER A 712 33.12 12.32 36.13
CA SER A 712 33.57 13.67 35.76
C SER A 712 34.59 14.23 36.75
N ALA A 713 34.46 13.92 38.05
CA ALA A 713 35.36 14.42 39.09
C ALA A 713 36.82 13.91 38.96
N ARG A 714 37.03 12.79 38.26
CA ARG A 714 38.36 12.18 38.06
C ARG A 714 38.94 12.39 36.66
N MET A 715 38.21 13.07 35.76
CA MET A 715 38.61 13.34 34.38
C MET A 715 39.15 14.76 34.23
N SER A 716 39.95 14.99 33.18
CA SER A 716 40.35 16.36 32.82
C SER A 716 39.15 17.14 32.26
N ALA A 717 39.16 18.47 32.40
CA ALA A 717 38.12 19.33 31.83
C ALA A 717 38.00 19.18 30.31
N ALA A 718 39.11 18.90 29.62
CA ALA A 718 39.14 18.67 28.18
C ALA A 718 38.43 17.37 27.79
N ASP A 719 38.64 16.29 28.55
CA ASP A 719 38.02 14.98 28.33
C ASP A 719 36.52 15.01 28.62
N VAL A 720 36.11 15.70 29.69
CA VAL A 720 34.67 15.92 30.00
C VAL A 720 34.01 16.72 28.87
N ALA A 721 34.66 17.77 28.36
CA ALA A 721 34.14 18.55 27.26
C ALA A 721 34.05 17.74 25.96
N LYS A 722 35.03 16.86 25.71
CA LYS A 722 35.02 15.93 24.57
C LYS A 722 33.84 14.96 24.65
N ALA A 723 33.67 14.27 25.79
CA ALA A 723 32.57 13.33 25.99
C ALA A 723 31.18 13.98 25.83
N ARG A 724 31.01 15.23 26.32
CA ARG A 724 29.76 15.99 26.15
C ARG A 724 29.46 16.34 24.69
N ARG A 725 30.48 16.67 23.90
CA ARG A 725 30.31 16.94 22.46
C ARG A 725 29.91 15.68 21.70
N GLU A 726 30.63 14.59 21.91
CA GLU A 726 30.34 13.29 21.28
C GLU A 726 28.94 12.77 21.67
N ALA A 727 28.54 12.94 22.93
CA ALA A 727 27.19 12.58 23.38
C ALA A 727 26.11 13.41 22.70
N ALA A 728 26.33 14.73 22.54
CA ALA A 728 25.39 15.60 21.86
C ALA A 728 25.24 15.26 20.36
N GLU A 729 26.29 14.78 19.70
CA GLU A 729 26.24 14.28 18.33
C GLU A 729 25.44 12.96 18.25
N ARG A 730 25.74 11.98 19.12
CA ARG A 730 25.00 10.69 19.18
C ARG A 730 23.52 10.82 19.57
N VAL A 731 23.15 11.92 20.23
CA VAL A 731 21.74 12.26 20.52
C VAL A 731 21.06 12.95 19.34
N LYS A 732 21.81 13.59 18.43
CA LYS A 732 21.29 14.25 17.22
C LYS A 732 21.15 13.32 16.01
N ASP A 733 21.95 12.26 15.92
CA ASP A 733 21.76 11.18 14.92
C ASP A 733 20.47 10.39 15.24
N ASP A 734 19.36 10.89 14.71
CA ASP A 734 18.00 10.57 15.14
C ASP A 734 17.40 9.36 14.41
N ASN A 735 18.02 8.18 14.57
CA ASN A 735 17.50 6.90 14.03
C ASN A 735 17.20 5.82 15.09
N VAL A 736 17.49 6.06 16.37
CA VAL A 736 17.33 5.06 17.43
C VAL A 736 16.18 5.45 18.36
N THR A 737 14.99 4.91 18.11
CA THR A 737 13.85 5.04 19.03
C THR A 737 14.11 4.15 20.26
N PRO A 738 13.96 4.63 21.51
CA PRO A 738 14.08 3.77 22.68
C PRO A 738 13.08 2.61 22.58
N VAL A 739 13.57 1.38 22.61
CA VAL A 739 12.72 0.19 22.59
C VAL A 739 12.20 -0.04 24.01
N LEU A 740 10.92 0.22 24.22
CA LEU A 740 10.16 -0.23 25.39
C LEU A 740 9.62 -1.63 25.09
N LEU A 741 10.16 -2.66 25.76
CA LEU A 741 9.49 -3.94 25.82
C LEU A 741 8.30 -3.87 26.77
N LEU A 742 7.25 -4.62 26.43
CA LEU A 742 5.99 -4.76 27.14
C LEU A 742 6.22 -5.07 28.63
N ASP A 743 5.68 -4.19 29.48
CA ASP A 743 5.49 -4.35 30.93
C ASP A 743 6.75 -4.39 31.83
N PRO A 744 7.08 -3.27 32.51
CA PRO A 744 8.14 -3.18 33.52
C PRO A 744 7.98 -4.13 34.71
N GLN A 745 6.78 -4.67 34.98
CA GLN A 745 6.57 -5.63 36.08
C GLN A 745 6.98 -7.06 35.72
N ASN A 746 7.28 -7.32 34.44
CA ASN A 746 7.45 -8.66 33.90
C ASN A 746 8.87 -8.98 33.39
N ASN A 747 9.81 -8.04 33.51
CA ASN A 747 11.21 -8.30 33.27
C ASN A 747 11.80 -9.11 34.44
N GLY A 748 12.15 -10.35 34.16
CA GLY A 748 13.12 -11.12 34.93
C GLY A 748 14.50 -10.48 34.85
N GLY A 749 14.65 -9.30 35.44
CA GLY A 749 15.95 -8.71 35.72
C GLY A 749 16.63 -9.54 36.80
N PHE A 750 17.89 -9.89 36.55
CA PHE A 750 18.81 -10.27 37.61
C PHE A 750 19.11 -9.05 38.50
#